data_AF-A0A0V0R482-F1
#
_entry.id   AF-A0A0V0R482-F1
#
_cell.length_a   1.000
_cell.length_b   1.000
_cell.length_c   1.000
_cell.angle_alpha   90.00
_cell.angle_beta   90.00
_cell.angle_gamma   90.00
#
_symmetry.space_group_name_H-M   'P 1'
#
loop_
_entity.id
_entity.type
_entity.pdbx_description
1 polymer ?
#
loop_
_entity_poly.entity_id
_entity_poly.type
_entity_poly.pdbx_seq_one_letter_code
_entity_poly.pdbx_strand_id
1 'polypeptide(L)'
;MLANYKGDQPIQTKSQKFQPDEPIDGNYSKGWNVDYNNFNIDYQKFNQSTLNKGVDITFKDLNYEVQIKKKDPQTNKQITIQKTILNNVSGICKQGTVTAIMGASGAGKTSLLNVLAKRIIPEKTNNLSGQIMANDFEYQYDDFSSFASYIMQDDRLLESLTVKETLMFTATLKLGKSKQETEQIVDKLIKQIKLERCKNHLVGGKFIKGISGGERKRTSIGIELVSNPHVMFLDEPTSGLDSFTAFLVINQLKQLAREFNKTIIFTIHQPSTEVFTLFDHFMLLVKGNFVYQGPRSQVVDYFSKIGFQCPKTSNPTDYLMSIVHHESQTNVNNYPKYYESYNKYLAEPVKKQIEAKCTQEIQKIKAINSFWKECSEIFIRGFKCYFRDPMLLKSRIMTNLFISIFGGLIFWNLSDGKDDPTNENDLGNMIGFLFFWAMNVFMIVLNPVVLTFPIERGIFLREENSKQYTINSYFWGKSLQEFPMVTILTFLAGLIVFFMTGLRSTSSSFWQFELISLALAYSANSLGLLVGSLFSSPKVAMSMTPIFKLPFILLSGFFINRKNLWDGIAWLQYVSPIKYGLSAFLHNQFDEQNYFDSDPIETWSVDVSMWLSIILLVGMFLLYRILAFISLASQTKRLQ
;
A
#
# COMPACT_ATOMS: atom_id res chain seq x y z
N MET A 1 -45.04 4.52 16.58
CA MET A 1 -45.88 3.38 17.00
C MET A 1 -44.96 2.28 17.48
N LEU A 2 -45.04 2.00 18.79
CA LEU A 2 -44.38 0.89 19.46
C LEU A 2 -44.96 -0.44 18.97
N ALA A 3 -44.12 -1.42 18.69
CA ALA A 3 -44.54 -2.82 18.52
C ALA A 3 -44.00 -3.63 19.70
N ASN A 4 -44.94 -4.16 20.47
CA ASN A 4 -44.78 -5.00 21.64
C ASN A 4 -44.14 -6.35 21.29
N TYR A 5 -43.21 -6.81 22.13
CA TYR A 5 -43.01 -8.24 22.36
C TYR A 5 -42.93 -8.48 23.87
N LYS A 6 -44.00 -9.10 24.41
CA LYS A 6 -44.06 -9.75 25.73
C LYS A 6 -43.83 -11.25 25.52
N GLY A 7 -43.12 -11.88 26.43
CA GLY A 7 -43.03 -13.35 26.51
C GLY A 7 -41.87 -13.84 27.35
N ASP A 8 -42.02 -13.73 28.68
CA ASP A 8 -41.17 -14.34 29.69
C ASP A 8 -41.11 -15.88 29.56
N GLN A 9 -39.90 -16.45 29.58
CA GLN A 9 -39.61 -17.71 30.29
C GLN A 9 -38.18 -17.69 30.84
N PRO A 10 -37.94 -18.06 32.11
CA PRO A 10 -36.65 -17.94 32.77
C PRO A 10 -35.75 -19.15 32.48
N ILE A 11 -34.55 -18.90 31.97
CA ILE A 11 -33.49 -19.92 31.91
C ILE A 11 -32.85 -20.03 33.29
N GLN A 12 -33.00 -21.20 33.90
CA GLN A 12 -32.41 -21.58 35.18
C GLN A 12 -30.88 -21.52 35.14
N THR A 13 -30.28 -20.54 35.80
CA THR A 13 -28.85 -20.57 36.16
C THR A 13 -28.66 -21.42 37.42
N LYS A 14 -28.03 -22.59 37.28
CA LYS A 14 -27.55 -23.39 38.41
C LYS A 14 -26.51 -22.58 39.20
N SER A 15 -26.89 -22.14 40.39
CA SER A 15 -25.99 -21.58 41.39
C SER A 15 -25.26 -22.72 42.12
N GLN A 16 -23.98 -22.90 41.84
CA GLN A 16 -23.11 -23.66 42.74
C GLN A 16 -22.76 -22.77 43.93
N LYS A 17 -23.33 -23.10 45.09
CA LYS A 17 -22.91 -22.58 46.38
C LYS A 17 -21.52 -23.13 46.70
N PHE A 18 -20.54 -22.25 46.88
CA PHE A 18 -19.30 -22.57 47.59
C PHE A 18 -19.47 -22.12 49.04
N GLN A 19 -19.34 -23.06 49.98
CA GLN A 19 -19.12 -22.79 51.40
C GLN A 19 -17.61 -22.75 51.69
N PRO A 20 -17.15 -22.00 52.70
CA PRO A 20 -15.75 -21.71 52.93
C PRO A 20 -15.14 -22.64 53.98
N ASP A 21 -14.12 -23.42 53.60
CA ASP A 21 -13.28 -24.15 54.55
C ASP A 21 -11.83 -23.59 54.51
N GLU A 22 -11.45 -23.01 55.65
CA GLU A 22 -10.14 -22.85 56.31
C GLU A 22 -8.89 -22.26 55.58
N PRO A 23 -8.01 -21.56 56.33
CA PRO A 23 -7.00 -20.68 55.77
C PRO A 23 -5.76 -21.46 55.33
N ILE A 24 -5.38 -21.33 54.07
CA ILE A 24 -4.12 -21.89 53.56
C ILE A 24 -3.04 -20.81 53.62
N ASP A 25 -2.04 -21.12 54.45
CA ASP A 25 -0.80 -20.40 54.69
C ASP A 25 -0.05 -19.95 53.43
N GLY A 26 0.65 -18.82 53.59
CA GLY A 26 1.41 -18.17 52.54
C GLY A 26 2.58 -19.00 52.00
N ASN A 27 2.59 -19.21 50.68
CA ASN A 27 3.79 -19.21 49.85
C ASN A 27 3.42 -19.32 48.35
N TYR A 28 3.10 -18.19 47.72
CA TYR A 28 3.03 -18.11 46.26
C TYR A 28 4.37 -17.61 45.70
N SER A 29 5.38 -18.48 45.76
CA SER A 29 6.61 -18.39 44.96
C SER A 29 6.75 -19.63 44.08
N LYS A 30 5.77 -19.84 43.19
CA LYS A 30 5.93 -20.71 42.02
C LYS A 30 5.38 -19.98 40.81
N GLY A 31 6.11 -18.96 40.40
CA GLY A 31 6.01 -18.42 39.05
C GLY A 31 6.42 -19.50 38.04
N TRP A 32 5.86 -19.40 36.85
CA TRP A 32 6.27 -20.18 35.69
C TRP A 32 7.76 -19.93 35.43
N ASN A 33 8.63 -20.82 35.90
CA ASN A 33 10.03 -20.85 35.50
C ASN A 33 10.10 -21.38 34.06
N VAL A 34 9.86 -20.49 33.11
CA VAL A 34 10.29 -20.71 31.73
C VAL A 34 11.78 -20.39 31.72
N ASP A 35 12.59 -21.41 31.47
CA ASP A 35 14.05 -21.31 31.47
C ASP A 35 14.50 -20.53 30.21
N TYR A 36 14.59 -19.20 30.34
CA TYR A 36 14.96 -18.29 29.23
C TYR A 36 16.45 -18.34 28.87
N ASN A 37 17.27 -19.10 29.59
CA ASN A 37 18.72 -19.13 29.44
C ASN A 37 19.24 -20.13 28.37
N ASN A 38 18.38 -20.95 27.77
CA ASN A 38 18.78 -21.95 26.76
C ASN A 38 18.76 -21.46 25.29
N PHE A 39 18.74 -20.15 25.05
CA PHE A 39 18.65 -19.57 23.70
C PHE A 39 19.88 -18.76 23.27
N ASN A 40 21.09 -19.15 23.72
CA ASN A 40 22.33 -18.61 23.17
C ASN A 40 22.74 -19.43 21.92
N ILE A 41 22.35 -18.94 20.75
CA ILE A 41 22.93 -19.40 19.48
C ILE A 41 24.27 -18.68 19.28
N ASP A 42 25.31 -19.45 19.00
CA ASP A 42 26.70 -19.02 18.89
C ASP A 42 26.91 -18.17 17.60
N TYR A 43 26.78 -16.84 17.72
CA TYR A 43 26.82 -15.89 16.59
C TYR A 43 28.23 -15.33 16.29
N GLN A 44 29.29 -15.83 16.92
CA GLN A 44 30.62 -15.20 16.85
C GLN A 44 31.38 -15.36 15.52
N LYS A 45 30.91 -16.16 14.55
CA LYS A 45 31.74 -16.54 13.39
C LYS A 45 31.51 -15.77 12.08
N PHE A 46 30.69 -14.71 12.01
CA PHE A 46 30.58 -13.93 10.76
C PHE A 46 30.20 -12.46 10.98
N ASN A 47 31.17 -11.66 11.46
CA ASN A 47 31.37 -10.21 11.18
C ASN A 47 32.47 -9.64 12.11
N GLN A 48 33.60 -10.35 12.29
CA GLN A 48 34.72 -9.84 13.10
C GLN A 48 35.51 -8.68 12.43
N SER A 49 35.12 -8.23 11.22
CA SER A 49 35.79 -7.12 10.51
C SER A 49 35.05 -5.77 10.55
N THR A 50 33.88 -5.68 11.19
CA THR A 50 33.24 -4.39 11.49
C THR A 50 32.74 -4.44 12.93
N LEU A 51 33.50 -3.84 13.86
CA LEU A 51 32.91 -3.30 15.09
C LEU A 51 31.63 -2.54 14.67
N ASN A 52 30.44 -3.05 15.01
CA ASN A 52 29.17 -2.43 14.64
C ASN A 52 29.10 -1.03 15.27
N LYS A 53 29.55 -0.04 14.51
CA LYS A 53 29.37 1.38 14.83
C LYS A 53 27.86 1.62 14.80
N GLY A 54 27.28 1.96 15.94
CA GLY A 54 25.88 2.32 16.02
C GLY A 54 25.68 3.80 15.65
N VAL A 55 24.43 4.21 15.60
CA VAL A 55 24.05 5.56 15.14
C VAL A 55 23.07 6.16 16.13
N ASP A 56 23.47 7.22 16.82
CA ASP A 56 22.56 7.99 17.66
C ASP A 56 21.72 8.92 16.78
N ILE A 57 20.41 8.98 17.02
CA ILE A 57 19.54 9.99 16.39
C ILE A 57 19.35 11.12 17.38
N THR A 58 19.71 12.34 16.97
CA THR A 58 19.51 13.55 17.77
C THR A 58 18.68 14.56 17.02
N PHE A 59 17.91 15.33 17.77
CA PHE A 59 17.10 16.39 17.22
C PHE A 59 16.99 17.55 18.20
N LYS A 60 17.04 18.77 17.67
CA LYS A 60 17.05 20.01 18.43
C LYS A 60 16.02 20.98 17.90
N ASP A 61 15.24 21.53 18.82
CA ASP A 61 14.33 22.65 18.62
C ASP A 61 13.37 22.45 17.45
N LEU A 62 12.84 21.23 17.32
CA LEU A 62 11.95 20.88 16.23
C LEU A 62 10.58 21.53 16.43
N ASN A 63 10.17 22.33 15.46
CA ASN A 63 8.84 22.90 15.38
C ASN A 63 8.18 22.44 14.08
N TYR A 64 6.93 21.97 14.14
CA TYR A 64 6.19 21.53 12.96
C TYR A 64 4.77 22.06 12.99
N GLU A 65 4.41 22.85 11.98
CA GLU A 65 3.12 23.52 11.85
C GLU A 65 2.47 23.19 10.50
N VAL A 66 1.15 23.04 10.49
CA VAL A 66 0.39 22.72 9.28
C VAL A 66 -0.81 23.66 9.14
N GLN A 67 -1.05 24.15 7.93
CA GLN A 67 -2.24 24.91 7.58
C GLN A 67 -3.42 23.96 7.35
N ILE A 68 -4.47 24.13 8.15
CA ILE A 68 -5.69 23.34 8.07
C ILE A 68 -6.83 24.24 7.64
N LYS A 69 -7.56 23.81 6.60
CA LYS A 69 -8.82 24.44 6.21
C LYS A 69 -9.92 23.95 7.13
N LYS A 70 -10.52 24.84 7.92
CA LYS A 70 -11.66 24.54 8.79
C LYS A 70 -12.86 25.40 8.37
N LYS A 71 -14.06 24.85 8.42
CA LYS A 71 -15.28 25.65 8.29
C LYS A 71 -15.49 26.42 9.59
N ASP A 72 -15.66 27.72 9.47
CA ASP A 72 -16.07 28.57 10.58
C ASP A 72 -17.48 28.14 11.05
N PRO A 73 -17.66 27.78 12.34
CA PRO A 73 -18.96 27.41 12.88
C PRO A 73 -20.03 28.50 12.75
N GLN A 74 -19.64 29.78 12.68
CA GLN A 74 -20.59 30.90 12.63
C GLN A 74 -20.90 31.36 11.20
N THR A 75 -19.90 31.41 10.33
CA THR A 75 -20.07 31.96 8.96
C THR A 75 -20.17 30.89 7.86
N ASN A 76 -19.96 29.61 8.19
CA ASN A 76 -19.84 28.49 7.24
C ASN A 76 -18.77 28.68 6.14
N LYS A 77 -17.96 29.74 6.21
CA LYS A 77 -16.86 30.01 5.28
C LYS A 77 -15.63 29.18 5.67
N GLN A 78 -14.84 28.79 4.67
CA GLN A 78 -13.57 28.11 4.91
C GLN A 78 -12.52 29.12 5.37
N ILE A 79 -11.99 28.91 6.58
CA ILE A 79 -10.86 29.66 7.12
C ILE A 79 -9.64 28.74 7.15
N THR A 80 -8.47 29.28 6.83
CA THR A 80 -7.19 28.57 6.96
C THR A 80 -6.58 28.91 8.32
N ILE A 81 -6.36 27.90 9.15
CA ILE A 81 -5.80 28.04 10.50
C ILE A 81 -4.45 27.32 10.54
N GLN A 82 -3.42 27.97 11.08
CA GLN A 82 -2.17 27.29 11.39
C GLN A 82 -2.31 26.47 12.66
N LYS A 83 -1.99 25.18 12.58
CA LYS A 83 -2.00 24.26 13.72
C LYS A 83 -0.58 23.76 13.98
N THR A 84 -0.05 24.08 15.15
CA THR A 84 1.19 23.50 15.66
C THR A 84 0.97 22.04 16.03
N ILE A 85 1.78 21.17 15.44
CA ILE A 85 1.76 19.71 15.63
C ILE A 85 2.88 19.27 16.58
N LEU A 86 4.08 19.85 16.44
CA LEU A 86 5.22 19.69 17.33
C LEU A 86 5.70 21.07 17.73
N ASN A 87 6.02 21.29 19.01
CA ASN A 87 6.40 22.58 19.54
C ASN A 87 7.74 22.48 20.28
N ASN A 88 8.80 22.98 19.64
CA ASN A 88 10.16 23.06 20.16
C ASN A 88 10.67 21.77 20.84
N VAL A 89 10.54 20.63 20.14
CA VAL A 89 10.90 19.32 20.70
C VAL A 89 12.37 18.98 20.45
N SER A 90 13.07 18.58 21.50
CA SER A 90 14.48 18.18 21.48
C SER A 90 14.67 16.81 22.14
N GLY A 91 15.61 16.02 21.65
CA GLY A 91 15.85 14.69 22.19
C GLY A 91 16.97 13.90 21.53
N ILE A 92 17.25 12.73 22.11
CA ILE A 92 18.24 11.77 21.65
C ILE A 92 17.71 10.34 21.77
N CYS A 93 17.99 9.51 20.76
CA CYS A 93 17.77 8.07 20.75
C CYS A 93 19.11 7.39 20.52
N LYS A 94 19.55 6.57 21.49
CA LYS A 94 20.90 5.99 21.51
C LYS A 94 20.98 4.62 20.85
N GLN A 95 22.14 4.33 20.25
CA GLN A 95 22.50 2.99 19.78
C GLN A 95 22.40 1.93 20.89
N GLY A 96 22.06 0.71 20.50
CA GLY A 96 21.93 -0.42 21.43
C GLY A 96 20.68 -0.40 22.30
N THR A 97 19.79 0.58 22.11
CA THR A 97 18.60 0.78 22.96
C THR A 97 17.31 0.78 22.15
N VAL A 98 16.21 0.43 22.83
CA VAL A 98 14.84 0.66 22.35
C VAL A 98 14.24 1.90 23.02
N THR A 99 13.79 2.85 22.19
CA THR A 99 13.13 4.08 22.60
C THR A 99 11.65 4.05 22.20
N ALA A 100 10.76 4.11 23.18
CA ALA A 100 9.31 4.14 22.95
C ALA A 100 8.77 5.58 23.04
N ILE A 101 8.00 6.00 22.04
CA ILE A 101 7.29 7.29 21.98
C ILE A 101 5.80 7.03 22.23
N MET A 102 5.26 7.63 23.27
CA MET A 102 3.87 7.44 23.70
C MET A 102 3.15 8.79 23.86
N GLY A 103 1.82 8.76 23.85
CA GLY A 103 0.97 9.94 23.95
C GLY A 103 -0.44 9.67 23.40
N ALA A 104 -1.38 10.54 23.73
CA ALA A 104 -2.77 10.46 23.26
C ALA A 104 -2.88 10.51 21.73
N SER A 105 -4.05 10.14 21.21
CA SER A 105 -4.36 10.35 19.79
C SER A 105 -4.24 11.83 19.45
N GLY A 106 -3.59 12.14 18.33
CA GLY A 106 -3.33 13.53 17.91
C GLY A 106 -2.25 14.27 18.71
N ALA A 107 -1.49 13.60 19.59
CA ALA A 107 -0.42 14.23 20.36
C ALA A 107 0.82 14.61 19.53
N GLY A 108 0.97 14.05 18.32
CA GLY A 108 2.13 14.30 17.43
C GLY A 108 3.13 13.14 17.31
N LYS A 109 2.83 11.94 17.85
CA LYS A 109 3.74 10.77 17.83
C LYS A 109 4.24 10.39 16.44
N THR A 110 3.31 10.04 15.54
CA THR A 110 3.60 9.67 14.16
C THR A 110 4.20 10.84 13.37
N SER A 111 3.79 12.07 13.69
CA SER A 111 4.39 13.28 13.09
C SER A 111 5.86 13.42 13.47
N LEU A 112 6.21 13.25 14.75
CA LEU A 112 7.60 13.24 15.20
C LEU A 112 8.40 12.13 14.51
N LEU A 113 7.85 10.92 14.45
CA LEU A 113 8.51 9.79 13.79
C LEU A 113 8.78 10.07 12.29
N ASN A 114 7.81 10.65 11.58
CA ASN A 114 7.95 11.03 10.17
C ASN A 114 8.94 12.20 9.97
N VAL A 115 8.95 13.19 10.87
CA VAL A 115 9.93 14.28 10.86
C VAL A 115 11.35 13.74 11.04
N LEU A 116 11.57 12.86 12.01
CA LEU A 116 12.88 12.22 12.23
C LEU A 116 13.30 11.36 11.03
N ALA A 117 12.35 10.74 10.34
CA ALA A 117 12.63 10.01 9.11
C ALA A 117 12.76 10.90 7.85
N LYS A 118 12.71 12.23 8.01
CA LYS A 118 12.74 13.23 6.92
C LYS A 118 11.67 13.01 5.84
N ARG A 119 10.54 12.39 6.20
CA ARG A 119 9.40 12.09 5.30
C ARG A 119 8.37 13.21 5.22
N ILE A 120 8.73 14.40 5.71
CA ILE A 120 7.92 15.60 5.62
C ILE A 120 8.76 16.64 4.90
N ILE A 121 8.39 16.93 3.66
CA ILE A 121 9.00 18.01 2.89
C ILE A 121 8.33 19.34 3.26
N PRO A 122 9.11 20.39 3.56
CA PRO A 122 8.58 21.74 3.73
C PRO A 122 7.93 22.25 2.43
N GLU A 123 6.66 22.63 2.50
CA GLU A 123 5.83 23.17 1.43
C GLU A 123 5.16 24.47 1.90
N LYS A 124 4.46 25.19 1.02
CA LYS A 124 3.70 26.40 1.41
C LYS A 124 2.65 26.17 2.50
N THR A 125 2.20 24.92 2.66
CA THR A 125 1.11 24.53 3.54
C THR A 125 1.59 24.02 4.91
N ASN A 126 2.89 23.83 5.10
CA ASN A 126 3.48 23.38 6.35
C ASN A 126 4.77 24.16 6.64
N ASN A 127 5.20 24.18 7.90
CA ASN A 127 6.47 24.79 8.28
C ASN A 127 7.20 23.83 9.21
N LEU A 128 8.43 23.48 8.87
CA LEU A 128 9.28 22.59 9.66
C LEU A 128 10.60 23.30 9.93
N SER A 129 10.94 23.48 11.20
CA SER A 129 12.20 24.07 11.64
C SER A 129 12.89 23.19 12.69
N GLY A 130 14.16 23.48 12.97
CA GLY A 130 15.01 22.73 13.89
C GLY A 130 15.98 21.81 13.17
N GLN A 131 16.83 21.14 13.95
CA GLN A 131 17.93 20.33 13.42
C GLN A 131 17.73 18.85 13.72
N ILE A 132 18.04 17.98 12.77
CA ILE A 132 17.99 16.52 12.93
C ILE A 132 19.32 15.96 12.45
N MET A 133 19.97 15.16 13.29
CA MET A 133 21.28 14.60 13.02
C MET A 133 21.32 13.12 13.37
N ALA A 134 22.03 12.36 12.54
CA ALA A 134 22.44 11.00 12.84
C ALA A 134 23.94 11.10 13.19
N ASN A 135 24.30 10.78 14.44
CA ASN A 135 25.59 11.15 15.02
C ASN A 135 25.86 12.67 14.83
N ASP A 136 26.92 13.04 14.13
CA ASP A 136 27.26 14.42 13.77
C ASP A 136 26.85 14.84 12.36
N PHE A 137 26.08 14.01 11.66
CA PHE A 137 25.71 14.27 10.28
C PHE A 137 24.24 14.64 10.18
N GLU A 138 23.97 15.84 9.68
CA GLU A 138 22.64 16.17 9.19
C GLU A 138 22.37 15.37 7.91
N TYR A 139 21.16 14.83 7.79
CA TYR A 139 20.77 13.98 6.67
C TYR A 139 19.49 14.48 6.02
N GLN A 140 19.37 14.22 4.71
CA GLN A 140 18.15 14.46 3.95
C GLN A 140 17.36 13.18 3.75
N TYR A 141 16.17 13.29 3.16
CA TYR A 141 15.31 12.15 2.84
C TYR A 141 16.05 11.07 2.02
N ASP A 142 16.84 11.47 1.02
CA ASP A 142 17.56 10.52 0.16
C ASP A 142 18.74 9.81 0.86
N ASP A 143 19.28 10.41 1.93
CA ASP A 143 20.34 9.80 2.74
C ASP A 143 19.75 8.79 3.74
N PHE A 144 18.52 9.01 4.20
CA PHE A 144 17.87 8.23 5.26
C PHE A 144 17.91 6.72 4.98
N SER A 145 17.51 6.29 3.78
CA SER A 145 17.44 4.87 3.42
C SER A 145 18.80 4.16 3.38
N SER A 146 19.90 4.91 3.40
CA SER A 146 21.26 4.35 3.37
C SER A 146 21.75 3.85 4.72
N PHE A 147 21.15 4.30 5.83
CA PHE A 147 21.54 3.91 7.19
C PHE A 147 20.36 3.58 8.10
N ALA A 148 19.14 4.00 7.75
CA ALA A 148 17.93 3.82 8.53
C ALA A 148 16.81 3.17 7.70
N SER A 149 15.82 2.59 8.40
CA SER A 149 14.59 2.10 7.80
C SER A 149 13.35 2.59 8.53
N TYR A 150 12.22 2.65 7.82
CA TYR A 150 10.94 3.05 8.36
C TYR A 150 9.88 1.98 8.12
N ILE A 151 9.32 1.44 9.20
CA ILE A 151 8.25 0.45 9.18
C ILE A 151 6.93 1.18 9.44
N MET A 152 6.01 1.13 8.48
CA MET A 152 4.67 1.73 8.60
C MET A 152 3.76 0.92 9.54
N GLN A 153 2.73 1.58 10.06
CA GLN A 153 1.69 0.94 10.87
C GLN A 153 0.98 -0.19 10.11
N ASP A 154 0.54 0.10 8.87
CA ASP A 154 -0.09 -0.87 7.98
C ASP A 154 0.95 -1.72 7.24
N ASP A 155 0.95 -3.03 7.50
CA ASP A 155 1.78 -3.98 6.78
C ASP A 155 1.18 -4.28 5.39
N ARG A 156 1.51 -3.43 4.40
CA ARG A 156 1.13 -3.58 2.98
C ARG A 156 2.05 -4.57 2.27
N LEU A 157 1.66 -5.84 2.25
CA LEU A 157 2.40 -6.93 1.62
C LEU A 157 1.58 -7.57 0.49
N LEU A 158 2.26 -8.17 -0.49
CA LEU A 158 1.60 -8.97 -1.52
C LEU A 158 1.09 -10.28 -0.90
N GLU A 159 -0.23 -10.45 -0.87
CA GLU A 159 -0.90 -11.57 -0.18
C GLU A 159 -0.55 -12.95 -0.81
N SER A 160 -0.28 -12.97 -2.12
CA SER A 160 -0.06 -14.19 -2.93
C SER A 160 1.39 -14.71 -2.93
N LEU A 161 2.31 -14.03 -2.23
CA LEU A 161 3.70 -14.47 -2.09
C LEU A 161 3.93 -15.17 -0.75
N THR A 162 4.93 -16.03 -0.69
CA THR A 162 5.38 -16.59 0.59
C THR A 162 6.27 -15.61 1.35
N VAL A 163 6.45 -15.85 2.65
CA VAL A 163 7.39 -15.08 3.48
C VAL A 163 8.80 -15.09 2.87
N LYS A 164 9.33 -16.27 2.51
CA LYS A 164 10.66 -16.40 1.89
C LYS A 164 10.74 -15.66 0.55
N GLU A 165 9.73 -15.77 -0.30
CA GLU A 165 9.70 -15.08 -1.60
C GLU A 165 9.69 -13.56 -1.44
N THR A 166 8.93 -13.04 -0.46
CA THR A 166 8.86 -11.60 -0.17
C THR A 166 10.20 -11.05 0.29
N LEU A 167 10.89 -11.77 1.18
CA LEU A 167 12.23 -11.42 1.65
C LEU A 167 13.27 -11.56 0.52
N MET A 168 13.19 -12.63 -0.27
CA MET A 168 14.10 -12.89 -1.39
C MET A 168 13.99 -11.81 -2.47
N PHE A 169 12.78 -11.36 -2.80
CA PHE A 169 12.57 -10.27 -3.74
C PHE A 169 13.28 -8.99 -3.27
N THR A 170 13.07 -8.62 -2.00
CA THR A 170 13.71 -7.44 -1.40
C THR A 170 15.23 -7.60 -1.38
N ALA A 171 15.74 -8.77 -0.98
CA ALA A 171 17.17 -9.03 -0.88
C ALA A 171 17.87 -9.01 -2.24
N THR A 172 17.24 -9.55 -3.28
CA THR A 172 17.76 -9.53 -4.65
C THR A 172 17.93 -8.09 -5.17
N LEU A 173 17.02 -7.20 -4.77
CA LEU A 173 17.02 -5.80 -5.18
C LEU A 173 17.79 -4.85 -4.25
N LYS A 174 18.09 -5.23 -3.01
CA LYS A 174 18.85 -4.37 -2.07
C LYS A 174 20.30 -4.80 -1.82
N LEU A 175 20.68 -6.05 -2.11
CA LEU A 175 22.01 -6.55 -1.73
C LEU A 175 23.02 -6.57 -2.88
N GLY A 176 22.57 -6.66 -4.13
CA GLY A 176 23.48 -6.75 -5.29
C GLY A 176 24.36 -8.02 -5.32
N LYS A 177 24.04 -9.03 -4.51
CA LYS A 177 24.80 -10.28 -4.38
C LYS A 177 24.32 -11.37 -5.34
N SER A 178 25.06 -12.48 -5.41
CA SER A 178 24.62 -13.66 -6.15
C SER A 178 23.35 -14.25 -5.53
N LYS A 179 22.60 -15.03 -6.32
CA LYS A 179 21.35 -15.66 -5.85
C LYS A 179 21.59 -16.58 -4.64
N GLN A 180 22.68 -17.35 -4.64
CA GLN A 180 23.01 -18.28 -3.56
C GLN A 180 23.34 -17.53 -2.25
N GLU A 181 24.17 -16.47 -2.32
CA GLU A 181 24.47 -15.64 -1.14
C GLU A 181 23.23 -14.92 -0.62
N THR A 182 22.38 -14.43 -1.53
CA THR A 182 21.12 -13.78 -1.19
C THR A 182 20.20 -14.73 -0.43
N GLU A 183 20.08 -15.98 -0.90
CA GLU A 183 19.28 -17.01 -0.24
C GLU A 183 19.82 -17.35 1.15
N GLN A 184 21.14 -17.47 1.32
CA GLN A 184 21.76 -17.70 2.64
C GLN A 184 21.49 -16.55 3.62
N ILE A 185 21.54 -15.30 3.15
CA ILE A 185 21.23 -14.12 3.96
C ILE A 185 19.76 -14.13 4.37
N VAL A 186 18.85 -14.44 3.44
CA VAL A 186 17.41 -14.53 3.70
C VAL A 186 17.09 -15.65 4.69
N ASP A 187 17.68 -16.84 4.54
CA ASP A 187 17.45 -17.96 5.46
C ASP A 187 17.97 -17.67 6.87
N LYS A 188 19.11 -16.97 7.00
CA LYS A 188 19.60 -16.47 8.29
C LYS A 188 18.65 -15.44 8.89
N LEU A 189 18.17 -14.50 8.09
CA LEU A 189 17.23 -13.47 8.53
C LEU A 189 15.91 -14.09 9.02
N ILE A 190 15.35 -15.04 8.28
CA ILE A 190 14.14 -15.78 8.66
C ILE A 190 14.29 -16.43 10.05
N LYS A 191 15.48 -16.97 10.34
CA LYS A 191 15.81 -17.53 11.65
C LYS A 191 15.88 -16.45 12.74
N GLN A 192 16.51 -15.31 12.46
CA GLN A 192 16.61 -14.17 13.39
C GLN A 192 15.23 -13.63 13.78
N ILE A 193 14.31 -13.49 12.82
CA ILE A 193 12.93 -13.01 13.08
C ILE A 193 11.95 -14.13 13.44
N LYS A 194 12.44 -15.36 13.68
CA LYS A 194 11.65 -16.53 14.12
C LYS A 194 10.46 -16.84 13.21
N LEU A 195 10.67 -16.84 11.89
CA LEU A 195 9.65 -17.18 10.88
C LEU A 195 9.91 -18.53 10.17
N GLU A 196 10.77 -19.39 10.73
CA GLU A 196 11.16 -20.67 10.12
C GLU A 196 9.97 -21.58 9.80
N ARG A 197 8.98 -21.63 10.71
CA ARG A 197 7.78 -22.46 10.56
C ARG A 197 6.87 -21.98 9.42
N CYS A 198 6.81 -20.67 9.19
CA CYS A 198 5.92 -20.06 8.21
C CYS A 198 6.63 -19.56 6.94
N LYS A 199 7.94 -19.82 6.77
CA LYS A 199 8.73 -19.30 5.64
C LYS A 199 8.16 -19.60 4.25
N ASN A 200 7.52 -20.76 4.09
CA ASN A 200 6.93 -21.22 2.82
C ASN A 200 5.40 -21.02 2.76
N HIS A 201 4.80 -20.43 3.80
CA HIS A 201 3.38 -20.12 3.80
C HIS A 201 3.15 -18.78 3.10
N LEU A 202 1.99 -18.65 2.45
CA LEU A 202 1.55 -17.38 1.86
C LEU A 202 1.39 -16.34 2.96
N VAL A 203 1.82 -15.11 2.68
CA VAL A 203 1.60 -13.98 3.58
C VAL A 203 0.10 -13.79 3.81
N GLY A 204 -0.70 -13.90 2.75
CA GLY A 204 -2.14 -13.75 2.80
C GLY A 204 -2.61 -12.36 3.23
N GLY A 205 -3.92 -12.19 3.27
CA GLY A 205 -4.60 -11.00 3.74
C GLY A 205 -6.09 -11.24 3.84
N LYS A 206 -6.91 -10.32 3.30
CA LYS A 206 -8.37 -10.38 3.53
C LYS A 206 -9.05 -11.49 2.75
N PHE A 207 -8.58 -11.75 1.54
CA PHE A 207 -9.20 -12.71 0.62
C PHE A 207 -8.40 -14.02 0.52
N ILE A 208 -7.08 -13.94 0.70
CA ILE A 208 -6.19 -15.10 0.69
C ILE A 208 -5.80 -15.43 2.13
N LYS A 209 -6.16 -16.62 2.63
CA LYS A 209 -5.71 -17.07 3.96
C LYS A 209 -4.19 -17.21 3.97
N GLY A 210 -3.53 -16.67 5.00
CA GLY A 210 -2.07 -16.74 5.14
C GLY A 210 -1.62 -16.83 6.60
N ILE A 211 -0.46 -16.24 6.87
CA ILE A 211 0.18 -16.23 8.20
C ILE A 211 -0.59 -15.37 9.22
N SER A 212 -0.30 -15.55 10.50
CA SER A 212 -0.91 -14.76 11.58
C SER A 212 -0.51 -13.27 11.52
N GLY A 213 -1.28 -12.40 12.18
CA GLY A 213 -0.97 -10.96 12.25
C GLY A 213 0.42 -10.66 12.79
N GLY A 214 0.85 -11.37 13.85
CA GLY A 214 2.20 -11.25 14.41
C GLY A 214 3.31 -11.69 13.45
N GLU A 215 3.10 -12.80 12.73
CA GLU A 215 4.04 -13.25 11.70
C GLU A 215 4.10 -12.28 10.52
N ARG A 216 2.96 -11.68 10.15
CA ARG A 216 2.89 -10.65 9.11
C ARG A 216 3.67 -9.40 9.51
N LYS A 217 3.53 -8.94 10.76
CA LYS A 217 4.30 -7.81 11.29
C LYS A 217 5.80 -8.13 11.32
N ARG A 218 6.20 -9.32 11.78
CA ARG A 218 7.61 -9.77 11.72
C ARG A 218 8.14 -9.88 10.30
N THR A 219 7.32 -10.28 9.33
CA THR A 219 7.69 -10.29 7.91
C THR A 219 7.94 -8.86 7.40
N SER A 220 7.08 -7.91 7.78
CA SER A 220 7.23 -6.48 7.47
C SER A 220 8.54 -5.91 8.04
N ILE A 221 8.86 -6.23 9.30
CA ILE A 221 10.14 -5.88 9.94
C ILE A 221 11.31 -6.55 9.21
N GLY A 222 11.16 -7.82 8.83
CA GLY A 222 12.15 -8.59 8.09
C GLY A 222 12.53 -7.95 6.75
N ILE A 223 11.55 -7.44 5.99
CA ILE A 223 11.79 -6.75 4.71
C ILE A 223 12.77 -5.59 4.89
N GLU A 224 12.60 -4.79 5.95
CA GLU A 224 13.47 -3.66 6.23
C GLU A 224 14.83 -4.07 6.83
N LEU A 225 14.89 -5.21 7.53
CA LEU A 225 16.13 -5.78 8.06
C LEU A 225 17.05 -6.37 6.99
N VAL A 226 16.53 -6.65 5.78
CA VAL A 226 17.35 -7.15 4.66
C VAL A 226 18.55 -6.25 4.38
N SER A 227 18.37 -4.93 4.41
CA SER A 227 19.46 -3.96 4.21
C SER A 227 20.36 -3.77 5.44
N ASN A 228 20.12 -4.50 6.52
CA ASN A 228 20.83 -4.38 7.79
C ASN A 228 21.00 -2.92 8.29
N PRO A 229 19.91 -2.13 8.40
CA PRO A 229 19.99 -0.72 8.78
C PRO A 229 20.52 -0.55 10.20
N HIS A 230 21.26 0.54 10.46
CA HIS A 230 21.75 0.90 11.80
C HIS A 230 20.62 1.44 12.70
N VAL A 231 19.64 2.12 12.09
CA VAL A 231 18.50 2.72 12.79
C VAL A 231 17.19 2.19 12.24
N MET A 232 16.22 1.91 13.11
CA MET A 232 14.89 1.46 12.72
C MET A 232 13.82 2.33 13.37
N PHE A 233 12.96 2.90 12.56
CA PHE A 233 11.77 3.64 12.98
C PHE A 233 10.54 2.76 12.75
N LEU A 234 9.70 2.55 13.76
CA LEU A 234 8.49 1.75 13.63
C LEU A 234 7.27 2.51 14.13
N ASP A 235 6.26 2.65 13.27
CA ASP A 235 5.01 3.30 13.64
C ASP A 235 4.01 2.26 14.16
N GLU A 236 3.67 2.33 15.44
CA GLU A 236 2.74 1.45 16.15
C GLU A 236 2.91 -0.04 15.82
N PRO A 237 4.11 -0.64 16.03
CA PRO A 237 4.41 -2.01 15.61
C PRO A 237 3.58 -3.07 16.36
N THR A 238 2.90 -2.71 17.44
CA THR A 238 2.02 -3.59 18.23
C THR A 238 0.53 -3.45 17.88
N SER A 239 0.17 -2.55 16.96
CA SER A 239 -1.23 -2.30 16.59
C SER A 239 -1.86 -3.55 15.96
N GLY A 240 -3.05 -3.93 16.44
CA GLY A 240 -3.80 -5.09 15.95
C GLY A 240 -3.23 -6.45 16.39
N LEU A 241 -2.30 -6.48 17.34
CA LEU A 241 -1.76 -7.69 17.94
C LEU A 241 -2.34 -7.89 19.35
N ASP A 242 -2.48 -9.15 19.78
CA ASP A 242 -2.74 -9.47 21.18
C ASP A 242 -1.51 -9.18 22.06
N SER A 243 -1.71 -9.04 23.37
CA SER A 243 -0.67 -8.64 24.32
C SER A 243 0.57 -9.53 24.29
N PHE A 244 0.39 -10.85 24.13
CA PHE A 244 1.51 -11.79 24.10
C PHE A 244 2.30 -11.66 22.79
N THR A 245 1.62 -11.58 21.66
CA THR A 245 2.28 -11.37 20.36
C THR A 245 3.00 -10.01 20.31
N ALA A 246 2.40 -8.95 20.87
CA ALA A 246 3.02 -7.64 21.01
C ALA A 246 4.31 -7.70 21.83
N PHE A 247 4.29 -8.40 22.98
CA PHE A 247 5.48 -8.65 23.79
C PHE A 247 6.59 -9.34 23.00
N LEU A 248 6.26 -10.41 22.25
CA LEU A 248 7.24 -11.11 21.43
C LEU A 248 7.89 -10.21 20.37
N VAL A 249 7.11 -9.35 19.71
CA VAL A 249 7.63 -8.40 18.70
C VAL A 249 8.58 -7.39 19.35
N ILE A 250 8.19 -6.75 20.46
CA ILE A 250 9.04 -5.76 21.13
C ILE A 250 10.29 -6.41 21.72
N ASN A 251 10.17 -7.63 22.27
CA ASN A 251 11.32 -8.36 22.79
C ASN A 251 12.33 -8.70 21.69
N GLN A 252 11.85 -9.08 20.49
CA GLN A 252 12.73 -9.29 19.34
C GLN A 252 13.43 -8.00 18.90
N LEU A 253 12.72 -6.87 18.86
CA LEU A 253 13.35 -5.58 18.59
C LEU A 253 14.43 -5.26 19.63
N LYS A 254 14.15 -5.47 20.91
CA LYS A 254 15.14 -5.29 21.99
C LYS A 254 16.38 -6.16 21.81
N GLN A 255 16.20 -7.43 21.43
CA GLN A 255 17.32 -8.32 21.10
C GLN A 255 18.14 -7.80 19.93
N LEU A 256 17.48 -7.38 18.84
CA LEU A 256 18.15 -6.79 17.68
C LEU A 256 18.93 -5.51 18.03
N ALA A 257 18.38 -4.66 18.89
CA ALA A 257 19.06 -3.46 19.37
C ALA A 257 20.37 -3.82 20.09
N ARG A 258 20.30 -4.73 21.06
CA ARG A 258 21.45 -5.11 21.91
C ARG A 258 22.52 -5.90 21.16
N GLU A 259 22.12 -6.90 20.39
CA GLU A 259 23.06 -7.80 19.72
C GLU A 259 23.79 -7.13 18.55
N PHE A 260 23.10 -6.25 17.82
CA PHE A 260 23.64 -5.61 16.62
C PHE A 260 23.93 -4.12 16.79
N ASN A 261 23.87 -3.60 18.03
CA ASN A 261 24.06 -2.19 18.36
C ASN A 261 23.18 -1.24 17.53
N LYS A 262 21.93 -1.63 17.29
CA LYS A 262 20.97 -0.86 16.48
C LYS A 262 20.22 0.14 17.34
N THR A 263 19.85 1.27 16.75
CA THR A 263 18.96 2.26 17.38
C THR A 263 17.54 1.98 16.94
N ILE A 264 16.66 1.65 17.88
CA ILE A 264 15.28 1.32 17.55
C ILE A 264 14.35 2.32 18.21
N ILE A 265 13.54 2.98 17.40
CA ILE A 265 12.62 4.03 17.81
C ILE A 265 11.23 3.61 17.35
N PHE A 266 10.25 3.58 18.24
CA PHE A 266 8.89 3.25 17.84
C PHE A 266 7.84 4.04 18.59
N THR A 267 6.71 4.29 17.91
CA THR A 267 5.50 4.82 18.55
C THR A 267 4.70 3.66 19.14
N ILE A 268 4.05 3.87 20.28
CA ILE A 268 3.17 2.87 20.87
C ILE A 268 1.97 3.52 21.55
N HIS A 269 0.83 2.84 21.48
CA HIS A 269 -0.41 3.23 22.13
C HIS A 269 -0.77 2.21 23.21
N GLN A 270 -0.81 2.64 24.47
CA GLN A 270 -1.24 1.84 25.64
C GLN A 270 -0.64 0.41 25.68
N PRO A 271 0.68 0.26 25.86
CA PRO A 271 1.28 -1.06 25.99
C PRO A 271 0.85 -1.77 27.29
N SER A 272 0.90 -3.10 27.31
CA SER A 272 0.80 -3.86 28.55
C SER A 272 2.00 -3.57 29.46
N THR A 273 1.87 -3.83 30.76
CA THR A 273 2.96 -3.68 31.73
C THR A 273 4.20 -4.48 31.30
N GLU A 274 4.01 -5.71 30.80
CA GLU A 274 5.10 -6.56 30.30
C GLU A 274 5.84 -5.90 29.15
N VAL A 275 5.12 -5.38 28.16
CA VAL A 275 5.72 -4.65 27.03
C VAL A 275 6.44 -3.40 27.52
N PHE A 276 5.83 -2.65 28.45
CA PHE A 276 6.43 -1.45 29.02
C PHE A 276 7.79 -1.76 29.64
N THR A 277 7.94 -2.86 30.40
CA THR A 277 9.23 -3.22 31.03
C THR A 277 10.38 -3.44 30.04
N LEU A 278 10.08 -3.73 28.76
CA LEU A 278 11.08 -3.92 27.73
C LEU A 278 11.72 -2.61 27.26
N PHE A 279 11.15 -1.44 27.53
CA PHE A 279 11.73 -0.18 27.06
C PHE A 279 12.98 0.19 27.88
N ASP A 280 14.02 0.64 27.18
CA ASP A 280 15.20 1.22 27.82
C ASP A 280 14.95 2.73 28.03
N HIS A 281 14.49 3.41 26.97
CA HIS A 281 14.09 4.82 26.99
C HIS A 281 12.61 5.02 26.67
N PHE A 282 12.01 6.03 27.30
CA PHE A 282 10.60 6.39 27.15
C PHE A 282 10.45 7.90 26.93
N MET A 283 9.62 8.28 25.96
CA MET A 283 9.26 9.65 25.65
C MET A 283 7.74 9.80 25.67
N LEU A 284 7.22 10.75 26.44
CA LEU A 284 5.79 11.04 26.51
C LEU A 284 5.49 12.40 25.90
N LEU A 285 4.59 12.42 24.92
CA LEU A 285 4.21 13.60 24.15
C LEU A 285 2.76 14.00 24.45
N VAL A 286 2.54 15.29 24.68
CA VAL A 286 1.22 15.89 24.91
C VAL A 286 1.11 17.17 24.08
N LYS A 287 0.13 17.21 23.15
CA LYS A 287 -0.10 18.35 22.24
C LYS A 287 1.19 18.91 21.61
N GLY A 288 2.04 18.02 21.09
CA GLY A 288 3.28 18.41 20.43
C GLY A 288 4.45 18.79 21.33
N ASN A 289 4.30 18.72 22.66
CA ASN A 289 5.35 19.04 23.63
C ASN A 289 5.76 17.78 24.40
N PHE A 290 7.04 17.64 24.74
CA PHE A 290 7.46 16.59 25.66
C PHE A 290 7.06 16.93 27.09
N VAL A 291 6.53 15.93 27.79
CA VAL A 291 6.24 16.00 29.23
C VAL A 291 7.15 15.08 30.03
N TYR A 292 7.78 14.11 29.36
CA TYR A 292 8.81 13.23 29.92
C TYR A 292 9.74 12.73 28.80
N GLN A 293 11.02 12.64 29.11
CA GLN A 293 12.03 11.97 28.28
C GLN A 293 13.12 11.41 29.19
N GLY A 294 13.42 10.12 29.07
CA GLY A 294 14.46 9.51 29.90
C GLY A 294 14.35 7.99 30.04
N PRO A 295 15.08 7.40 31.01
CA PRO A 295 15.03 5.98 31.31
C PRO A 295 13.65 5.58 31.83
N ARG A 296 13.06 4.51 31.27
CA ARG A 296 11.74 4.02 31.67
C ARG A 296 11.56 3.87 33.18
N SER A 297 12.60 3.44 33.91
CA SER A 297 12.55 3.21 35.36
C SER A 297 12.21 4.47 36.18
N GLN A 298 12.51 5.67 35.68
CA GLN A 298 12.34 6.93 36.41
C GLN A 298 10.98 7.59 36.15
N VAL A 299 10.16 7.05 35.25
CA VAL A 299 8.89 7.66 34.82
C VAL A 299 7.94 7.85 36.01
N VAL A 300 7.69 6.78 36.77
CA VAL A 300 6.72 6.80 37.89
C VAL A 300 7.18 7.77 38.99
N ASP A 301 8.47 7.77 39.31
CA ASP A 301 9.05 8.66 40.33
C ASP A 301 8.96 10.13 39.92
N TYR A 302 9.21 10.43 38.63
CA TYR A 302 9.09 11.78 38.09
C TYR A 302 7.66 12.31 38.22
N PHE A 303 6.66 11.54 37.78
CA PHE A 303 5.25 11.95 37.89
C PHE A 303 4.79 12.06 39.35
N SER A 304 5.31 11.21 40.24
CA SER A 304 5.04 11.32 41.67
C SER A 304 5.56 12.63 42.27
N LYS A 305 6.77 13.09 41.87
CA LYS A 305 7.37 14.36 42.32
C LYS A 305 6.55 15.59 41.90
N ILE A 306 5.89 15.53 40.75
CA ILE A 306 5.05 16.63 40.25
C ILE A 306 3.58 16.52 40.73
N GLY A 307 3.28 15.59 41.64
CA GLY A 307 1.99 15.45 42.31
C GLY A 307 1.01 14.47 41.65
N PHE A 308 1.48 13.60 40.76
CA PHE A 308 0.68 12.57 40.09
C PHE A 308 1.18 11.18 40.50
N GLN A 309 0.62 10.64 41.58
CA GLN A 309 0.97 9.31 42.09
C GLN A 309 0.26 8.22 41.30
N CYS A 310 1.04 7.35 40.65
CA CYS A 310 0.52 6.15 40.02
C CYS A 310 0.13 5.11 41.09
N PRO A 311 -1.11 4.60 41.10
CA PRO A 311 -1.48 3.50 42.00
C PRO A 311 -0.62 2.26 41.73
N LYS A 312 -0.24 1.53 42.79
CA LYS A 312 0.65 0.35 42.68
C LYS A 312 0.03 -0.81 41.88
N THR A 313 -1.29 -0.92 41.88
CA THR A 313 -2.04 -1.98 41.17
C THR A 313 -2.37 -1.60 39.73
N SER A 314 -2.06 -0.38 39.31
CA SER A 314 -2.36 0.11 37.96
C SER A 314 -1.16 -0.05 37.04
N ASN A 315 -1.44 -0.32 35.77
CA ASN A 315 -0.43 -0.22 34.72
C ASN A 315 0.03 1.24 34.60
N PRO A 316 1.33 1.53 34.76
CA PRO A 316 1.85 2.90 34.67
C PRO A 316 1.47 3.61 33.37
N THR A 317 1.46 2.91 32.24
CA THR A 317 1.15 3.54 30.95
C THR A 317 -0.33 3.91 30.81
N ASP A 318 -1.22 3.13 31.42
CA ASP A 318 -2.65 3.43 31.44
C ASP A 318 -2.95 4.62 32.36
N TYR A 319 -2.26 4.69 33.51
CA TYR A 319 -2.32 5.84 34.40
C TYR A 319 -1.80 7.12 33.71
N LEU A 320 -0.66 7.05 33.03
CA LEU A 320 -0.14 8.21 32.30
C LEU A 320 -1.12 8.68 31.22
N MET A 321 -1.76 7.75 30.50
CA MET A 321 -2.78 8.11 29.52
C MET A 321 -4.01 8.75 30.15
N SER A 322 -4.46 8.28 31.30
CA SER A 322 -5.63 8.82 31.98
C SER A 322 -5.43 10.27 32.44
N ILE A 323 -4.20 10.67 32.79
CA ILE A 323 -3.87 12.04 33.20
C ILE A 323 -3.50 12.96 32.03
N VAL A 324 -3.11 12.43 30.86
CA VAL A 324 -2.75 13.25 29.69
C VAL A 324 -3.87 13.36 28.63
N HIS A 325 -4.94 12.56 28.73
CA HIS A 325 -6.01 12.53 27.72
C HIS A 325 -6.69 13.88 27.55
N HIS A 326 -6.87 14.32 26.30
CA HIS A 326 -7.30 15.67 25.95
C HIS A 326 -8.82 15.90 26.09
N GLU A 327 -9.62 14.85 26.23
CA GLU A 327 -11.07 14.96 26.42
C GLU A 327 -11.46 15.39 27.85
N SER A 328 -10.57 15.19 28.82
CA SER A 328 -10.78 15.64 30.19
C SER A 328 -10.31 17.08 30.35
N GLN A 329 -11.24 17.99 30.66
CA GLN A 329 -10.91 19.40 30.89
C GLN A 329 -9.91 19.57 32.05
N THR A 330 -10.02 18.74 33.09
CA THR A 330 -9.08 18.72 34.22
C THR A 330 -7.65 18.43 33.76
N ASN A 331 -7.47 17.49 32.82
CA ASN A 331 -6.16 17.16 32.27
C ASN A 331 -5.59 18.29 31.43
N VAL A 332 -6.43 18.92 30.59
CA VAL A 332 -6.02 20.07 29.77
C VAL A 332 -5.53 21.22 30.64
N ASN A 333 -6.19 21.47 31.77
CA ASN A 333 -5.76 22.48 32.74
C ASN A 333 -4.41 22.16 33.40
N ASN A 334 -4.00 20.88 33.43
CA ASN A 334 -2.70 20.45 33.96
C ASN A 334 -1.55 20.53 32.95
N TYR A 335 -1.82 20.80 31.66
CA TYR A 335 -0.77 20.84 30.63
C TYR A 335 0.37 21.83 30.93
N PRO A 336 0.10 23.08 31.35
CA PRO A 336 1.17 24.02 31.70
C PRO A 336 2.10 23.45 32.78
N LYS A 337 1.53 22.80 33.80
CA LYS A 337 2.29 22.15 34.88
C LYS A 337 3.23 21.06 34.36
N TYR A 338 2.79 20.27 33.38
CA TYR A 338 3.64 19.26 32.76
C TYR A 338 4.81 19.88 31.99
N TYR A 339 4.56 20.94 31.22
CA TYR A 339 5.59 21.59 30.41
C TYR A 339 6.63 22.31 31.27
N GLU A 340 6.20 23.07 32.28
CA GLU A 340 7.09 23.73 33.23
C GLU A 340 7.96 22.73 34.00
N SER A 341 7.37 21.62 34.44
CA SER A 341 8.10 20.55 35.12
C SER A 341 9.15 19.90 34.23
N TYR A 342 8.81 19.63 32.95
CA TYR A 342 9.76 19.08 32.00
C TYR A 342 10.94 20.03 31.78
N ASN A 343 10.66 21.31 31.56
CA ASN A 343 11.69 22.34 31.36
C ASN A 343 12.60 22.49 32.58
N LYS A 344 12.04 22.38 33.80
CA LYS A 344 12.80 22.50 35.05
C LYS A 344 13.70 21.30 35.34
N TYR A 345 13.22 20.08 35.10
CA TYR A 345 13.89 18.88 35.60
C TYR A 345 14.58 18.03 34.51
N LEU A 346 14.07 18.04 33.28
CA LEU A 346 14.49 17.08 32.23
C LEU A 346 15.13 17.74 31.02
N ALA A 347 14.79 18.99 30.67
CA ALA A 347 15.31 19.65 29.48
C ALA A 347 16.85 19.81 29.49
N GLU A 348 17.44 20.29 30.59
CA GLU A 348 18.90 20.47 30.69
C GLU A 348 19.70 19.15 30.64
N PRO A 349 19.34 18.09 31.40
CA PRO A 349 19.96 16.77 31.24
C PRO A 349 19.89 16.23 29.80
N VAL A 350 18.76 16.42 29.12
CA VAL A 350 18.57 16.02 27.72
C VAL A 350 19.51 16.77 26.80
N LYS A 351 19.61 18.10 26.92
CA LYS A 351 20.54 18.91 26.11
C LYS A 351 21.98 18.42 26.24
N LYS A 352 22.43 18.14 27.47
CA LYS A 352 23.76 17.57 27.72
C LYS A 352 23.95 16.20 27.06
N GLN A 353 22.92 15.35 27.04
CA GLN A 353 22.99 14.07 26.34
C GLN A 353 23.06 14.24 24.81
N ILE A 354 22.36 15.23 24.26
CA ILE A 354 22.44 15.56 22.84
C ILE A 354 23.85 16.06 22.47
N GLU A 355 24.49 16.84 23.34
CA GLU A 355 25.88 17.29 23.13
C GLU A 355 26.89 16.14 23.25
N ALA A 356 26.62 15.15 24.11
CA ALA A 356 27.45 13.96 24.32
C ALA A 356 27.16 12.82 23.31
N LYS A 357 26.60 13.13 22.14
CA LYS A 357 26.26 12.15 21.10
C LYS A 357 27.51 11.54 20.43
N CYS A 358 27.33 10.40 19.79
CA CYS A 358 28.37 9.78 18.98
C CYS A 358 28.77 10.67 17.77
N THR A 359 30.07 10.73 17.47
CA THR A 359 30.65 11.61 16.42
C THR A 359 31.16 10.84 15.19
N GLN A 360 30.87 9.54 15.10
CA GLN A 360 31.44 8.67 14.07
C GLN A 360 30.71 8.79 12.71
N GLU A 361 31.47 8.65 11.62
CA GLU A 361 30.94 8.58 10.25
C GLU A 361 30.03 7.37 10.03
N ILE A 362 28.92 7.63 9.32
CA ILE A 362 27.91 6.63 8.97
C ILE A 362 28.32 5.95 7.67
N GLN A 363 28.46 4.63 7.70
CA GLN A 363 28.61 3.84 6.48
C GLN A 363 27.28 3.82 5.72
N LYS A 364 27.24 4.49 4.57
CA LYS A 364 26.07 4.49 3.69
C LYS A 364 26.02 3.20 2.88
N ILE A 365 24.95 2.44 3.01
CA ILE A 365 24.69 1.27 2.16
C ILE A 365 23.89 1.75 0.95
N LYS A 366 24.49 1.71 -0.24
CA LYS A 366 23.77 1.99 -1.49
C LYS A 366 24.00 0.86 -2.48
N ALA A 367 23.01 -0.01 -2.64
CA ALA A 367 23.00 -0.94 -3.75
C ALA A 367 22.32 -0.27 -4.94
N ILE A 368 22.99 -0.25 -6.09
CA ILE A 368 22.44 0.21 -7.35
C ILE A 368 22.26 -1.04 -8.21
N ASN A 369 21.01 -1.39 -8.52
CA ASN A 369 20.72 -2.42 -9.49
C ASN A 369 20.46 -1.81 -10.87
N SER A 370 20.62 -2.62 -11.91
CA SER A 370 20.30 -2.21 -13.27
C SER A 370 18.78 -2.20 -13.48
N PHE A 371 18.30 -1.25 -14.29
CA PHE A 371 16.89 -1.12 -14.69
C PHE A 371 16.29 -2.46 -15.17
N TRP A 372 17.03 -3.19 -16.01
CA TRP A 372 16.57 -4.47 -16.57
C TRP A 372 16.40 -5.55 -15.51
N LYS A 373 17.30 -5.61 -14.52
CA LYS A 373 17.20 -6.56 -13.41
C LYS A 373 16.00 -6.24 -12.53
N GLU A 374 15.79 -4.97 -12.18
CA GLU A 374 14.62 -4.52 -11.42
C GLU A 374 13.32 -4.86 -12.15
N CYS A 375 13.23 -4.53 -13.44
CA CYS A 375 12.09 -4.81 -14.30
C CYS A 375 11.79 -6.31 -14.39
N SER A 376 12.82 -7.15 -14.57
CA SER A 376 12.69 -8.61 -14.63
C SER A 376 12.17 -9.20 -13.32
N GLU A 377 12.71 -8.80 -12.17
CA GLU A 377 12.25 -9.29 -10.87
C GLU A 377 10.80 -8.89 -10.60
N ILE A 378 10.42 -7.66 -10.97
CA ILE A 378 9.03 -7.17 -10.83
C ILE A 378 8.09 -7.96 -11.74
N PHE A 379 8.49 -8.21 -13.00
CA PHE A 379 7.73 -9.04 -13.94
C PHE A 379 7.53 -10.46 -13.40
N ILE A 380 8.60 -11.14 -12.99
CA ILE A 380 8.54 -12.52 -12.47
C ILE A 380 7.66 -12.58 -11.21
N ARG A 381 7.86 -11.66 -10.27
CA ARG A 381 7.05 -11.54 -9.06
C ARG A 381 5.58 -11.35 -9.40
N GLY A 382 5.29 -10.42 -10.30
CA GLY A 382 3.95 -10.09 -10.74
C GLY A 382 3.25 -11.28 -11.40
N PHE A 383 3.93 -11.94 -12.34
CA PHE A 383 3.39 -13.12 -13.03
C PHE A 383 3.07 -14.24 -12.04
N LYS A 384 3.95 -14.47 -11.07
CA LYS A 384 3.72 -15.44 -9.98
C LYS A 384 2.51 -15.08 -9.12
N CYS A 385 2.35 -13.81 -8.76
CA CYS A 385 1.19 -13.34 -8.01
C CYS A 385 -0.11 -13.56 -8.80
N TYR A 386 -0.09 -13.29 -10.10
CA TYR A 386 -1.24 -13.44 -10.98
C TYR A 386 -1.79 -14.87 -10.99
N PHE A 387 -0.92 -15.89 -11.12
CA PHE A 387 -1.36 -17.29 -11.09
C PHE A 387 -1.71 -17.83 -9.70
N ARG A 388 -1.20 -17.19 -8.65
CA ARG A 388 -1.47 -17.57 -7.25
C ARG A 388 -2.67 -16.84 -6.64
N ASP A 389 -3.37 -16.02 -7.41
CA ASP A 389 -4.70 -15.52 -7.08
C ASP A 389 -5.77 -16.28 -7.90
N PRO A 390 -6.18 -17.49 -7.45
CA PRO A 390 -7.11 -18.31 -8.21
C PRO A 390 -8.50 -17.67 -8.31
N MET A 391 -8.89 -16.78 -7.41
CA MET A 391 -10.20 -16.14 -7.45
C MET A 391 -10.27 -15.13 -8.59
N LEU A 392 -9.27 -14.24 -8.68
CA LEU A 392 -9.19 -13.27 -9.77
C LEU A 392 -8.94 -13.95 -11.11
N LEU A 393 -8.09 -14.97 -11.17
CA LEU A 393 -7.82 -15.69 -12.41
C LEU A 393 -9.06 -16.44 -12.93
N LYS A 394 -9.71 -17.24 -12.06
CA LYS A 394 -10.90 -18.02 -12.45
C LYS A 394 -12.04 -17.10 -12.86
N SER A 395 -12.30 -16.01 -12.13
CA SER A 395 -13.35 -15.07 -12.50
C SER A 395 -13.10 -14.42 -13.86
N ARG A 396 -11.86 -14.01 -14.17
CA ARG A 396 -11.50 -13.46 -15.49
C ARG A 396 -11.72 -14.47 -16.62
N ILE A 397 -11.27 -15.72 -16.43
CA ILE A 397 -11.46 -16.79 -17.43
C ILE A 397 -12.94 -17.10 -17.61
N MET A 398 -13.68 -17.31 -16.52
CA MET A 398 -15.10 -17.65 -16.56
C MET A 398 -15.95 -16.55 -17.19
N THR A 399 -15.73 -15.29 -16.80
CA THR A 399 -16.47 -14.15 -17.38
C THR A 399 -16.16 -13.99 -18.86
N ASN A 400 -14.90 -14.11 -19.26
CA ASN A 400 -14.49 -14.00 -20.66
C ASN A 400 -15.09 -15.13 -21.52
N LEU A 401 -14.99 -16.40 -21.07
CA LEU A 401 -15.59 -17.53 -21.77
C LEU A 401 -17.12 -17.44 -21.84
N PHE A 402 -17.77 -17.12 -20.71
CA PHE A 402 -19.22 -17.00 -20.65
C PHE A 402 -19.73 -15.95 -21.65
N ILE A 403 -19.14 -14.76 -21.63
CA ILE A 403 -19.55 -13.66 -22.51
C ILE A 403 -19.28 -13.99 -23.98
N SER A 404 -18.14 -14.61 -24.28
CA SER A 404 -17.78 -14.97 -25.66
C SER A 404 -18.73 -16.03 -26.22
N ILE A 405 -18.98 -17.10 -25.47
CA ILE A 405 -19.94 -18.15 -25.87
C ILE A 405 -21.36 -17.58 -25.96
N PHE A 406 -21.79 -16.80 -24.96
CA PHE A 406 -23.12 -16.22 -24.93
C PHE A 406 -23.35 -15.23 -26.10
N GLY A 407 -22.36 -14.37 -26.39
CA GLY A 407 -22.39 -13.48 -27.54
C GLY A 407 -22.43 -14.25 -28.87
N GLY A 408 -21.60 -15.29 -29.01
CA GLY A 408 -21.61 -16.16 -30.18
C GLY A 408 -22.92 -16.93 -30.38
N LEU A 409 -23.61 -17.31 -29.29
CA LEU A 409 -24.92 -17.96 -29.36
C LEU A 409 -26.05 -17.00 -29.77
N ILE A 410 -26.00 -15.75 -29.27
CA ILE A 410 -27.00 -14.72 -29.63
C ILE A 410 -26.89 -14.37 -31.11
N PHE A 411 -25.67 -14.18 -31.59
CA PHE A 411 -25.38 -13.79 -32.97
C PHE A 411 -24.92 -15.00 -33.80
N TRP A 412 -25.54 -16.16 -33.58
CA TRP A 412 -25.13 -17.41 -34.23
C TRP A 412 -25.30 -17.31 -35.75
N ASN A 413 -24.21 -17.55 -36.48
CA ASN A 413 -24.15 -17.62 -37.94
C ASN A 413 -24.93 -16.49 -38.64
N LEU A 414 -24.42 -15.27 -38.51
CA LEU A 414 -24.99 -14.08 -39.13
C LEU A 414 -25.03 -14.20 -40.66
N SER A 415 -26.06 -13.63 -41.27
CA SER A 415 -26.20 -13.57 -42.72
C SER A 415 -25.13 -12.64 -43.30
N ASP A 416 -24.40 -13.15 -44.29
CA ASP A 416 -23.43 -12.37 -45.07
C ASP A 416 -24.10 -11.50 -46.15
N GLY A 417 -25.44 -11.51 -46.26
CA GLY A 417 -26.21 -10.75 -47.26
C GLY A 417 -26.28 -11.38 -48.66
N LYS A 418 -25.65 -12.54 -48.88
CA LYS A 418 -25.65 -13.23 -50.18
C LYS A 418 -27.03 -13.71 -50.63
N ASP A 419 -27.85 -14.18 -49.69
CA ASP A 419 -29.15 -14.75 -49.98
C ASP A 419 -30.26 -13.68 -50.10
N ASP A 420 -30.12 -12.56 -49.38
CA ASP A 420 -31.02 -11.40 -49.44
C ASP A 420 -30.25 -10.08 -49.20
N PRO A 421 -29.73 -9.45 -50.27
CA PRO A 421 -29.01 -8.16 -50.22
C PRO A 421 -29.83 -6.98 -49.68
N THR A 422 -31.16 -7.08 -49.70
CA THR A 422 -32.08 -6.00 -49.32
C THR A 422 -32.45 -5.99 -47.84
N ASN A 423 -32.10 -7.04 -47.10
CA ASN A 423 -32.51 -7.20 -45.71
C ASN A 423 -31.68 -6.31 -44.76
N GLU A 424 -32.17 -5.10 -44.50
CA GLU A 424 -31.56 -4.13 -43.58
C GLU A 424 -31.42 -4.67 -42.14
N ASN A 425 -32.27 -5.62 -41.72
CA ASN A 425 -32.19 -6.20 -40.38
C ASN A 425 -30.93 -7.05 -40.20
N ASP A 426 -30.52 -7.81 -41.22
CA ASP A 426 -29.32 -8.65 -41.16
C ASP A 426 -28.06 -7.79 -41.11
N LEU A 427 -28.02 -6.71 -41.90
CA LEU A 427 -26.98 -5.71 -41.83
C LEU A 427 -26.92 -5.05 -40.44
N GLY A 428 -28.08 -4.68 -39.89
CA GLY A 428 -28.19 -4.13 -38.53
C GLY A 428 -27.69 -5.09 -37.46
N ASN A 429 -27.99 -6.39 -37.57
CA ASN A 429 -27.52 -7.43 -36.66
C ASN A 429 -25.99 -7.59 -36.71
N MET A 430 -25.40 -7.58 -37.92
CA MET A 430 -23.95 -7.64 -38.12
C MET A 430 -23.23 -6.45 -37.48
N ILE A 431 -23.70 -5.23 -37.73
CA ILE A 431 -23.12 -4.01 -37.16
C ILE A 431 -23.32 -3.98 -35.64
N GLY A 432 -24.50 -4.37 -35.16
CA GLY A 432 -24.81 -4.48 -33.74
C GLY A 432 -23.87 -5.45 -33.03
N PHE A 433 -23.55 -6.58 -33.66
CA PHE A 433 -22.58 -7.54 -33.17
C PHE A 433 -21.16 -6.95 -33.12
N LEU A 434 -20.67 -6.30 -34.20
CA LEU A 434 -19.32 -5.72 -34.22
C LEU A 434 -19.16 -4.61 -33.16
N PHE A 435 -20.20 -3.82 -32.95
CA PHE A 435 -20.23 -2.83 -31.87
C PHE A 435 -20.23 -3.49 -30.48
N PHE A 436 -21.07 -4.51 -30.27
CA PHE A 436 -21.08 -5.29 -29.04
C PHE A 436 -19.69 -5.86 -28.75
N TRP A 437 -19.04 -6.47 -29.73
CA TRP A 437 -17.70 -7.05 -29.59
C TRP A 437 -16.66 -6.00 -29.21
N ALA A 438 -16.61 -4.87 -29.94
CA ALA A 438 -15.69 -3.77 -29.63
C ALA A 438 -15.90 -3.24 -28.20
N MET A 439 -17.15 -3.00 -27.81
CA MET A 439 -17.49 -2.59 -26.45
C MET A 439 -17.06 -3.66 -25.43
N ASN A 440 -17.29 -4.94 -25.73
CA ASN A 440 -17.02 -6.03 -24.82
C ASN A 440 -15.52 -6.19 -24.51
N VAL A 441 -14.69 -6.25 -25.57
CA VAL A 441 -13.23 -6.32 -25.47
C VAL A 441 -12.70 -5.16 -24.62
N PHE A 442 -13.20 -3.94 -24.86
CA PHE A 442 -12.82 -2.76 -24.09
C PHE A 442 -13.17 -2.90 -22.60
N MET A 443 -14.40 -3.33 -22.27
CA MET A 443 -14.87 -3.40 -20.88
C MET A 443 -14.23 -4.53 -20.07
N ILE A 444 -14.07 -5.71 -20.66
CA ILE A 444 -13.48 -6.88 -20.00
C ILE A 444 -12.05 -6.57 -19.56
N VAL A 445 -11.30 -5.82 -20.37
CA VAL A 445 -9.90 -5.49 -20.07
C VAL A 445 -9.78 -4.29 -19.13
N LEU A 446 -10.62 -3.26 -19.29
CA LEU A 446 -10.54 -2.04 -18.48
C LEU A 446 -10.91 -2.27 -17.01
N ASN A 447 -12.05 -2.91 -16.73
CA ASN A 447 -12.62 -2.96 -15.38
C ASN A 447 -11.70 -3.63 -14.33
N PRO A 448 -11.06 -4.79 -14.62
CA PRO A 448 -10.20 -5.44 -13.64
C PRO A 448 -8.98 -4.59 -13.27
N VAL A 449 -8.39 -3.88 -14.23
CA VAL A 449 -7.20 -3.05 -14.02
C VAL A 449 -7.50 -1.88 -13.10
N VAL A 450 -8.63 -1.21 -13.30
CA VAL A 450 -9.05 -0.08 -12.46
C VAL A 450 -9.31 -0.52 -11.01
N LEU A 451 -9.67 -1.79 -10.78
CA LEU A 451 -9.88 -2.34 -9.44
C LEU A 451 -8.55 -2.71 -8.76
N THR A 452 -7.64 -3.37 -9.47
CA THR A 452 -6.41 -3.94 -8.89
C THR A 452 -5.29 -2.92 -8.75
N PHE A 453 -5.13 -2.01 -9.71
CA PHE A 453 -3.99 -1.09 -9.74
C PHE A 453 -3.91 -0.15 -8.51
N PRO A 454 -4.99 0.47 -8.00
CA PRO A 454 -4.89 1.32 -6.81
C PRO A 454 -4.41 0.59 -5.55
N ILE A 455 -4.71 -0.72 -5.42
CA ILE A 455 -4.26 -1.56 -4.31
C ILE A 455 -2.75 -1.81 -4.42
N GLU A 456 -2.30 -2.27 -5.58
CA GLU A 456 -0.88 -2.53 -5.87
C GLU A 456 -0.03 -1.26 -5.73
N ARG A 457 -0.59 -0.11 -6.14
CA ARG A 457 0.07 1.19 -6.01
C ARG A 457 0.44 1.50 -4.56
N GLY A 458 -0.40 1.12 -3.60
CA GLY A 458 -0.13 1.32 -2.17
C GLY A 458 1.08 0.53 -1.67
N ILE A 459 1.35 -0.64 -2.26
CA ILE A 459 2.54 -1.48 -1.99
C ILE A 459 3.75 -0.88 -2.70
N PHE A 460 3.60 -0.50 -3.98
CA PHE A 460 4.62 0.17 -4.77
C PHE A 460 5.18 1.40 -4.06
N LEU A 461 4.31 2.29 -3.59
CA LEU A 461 4.72 3.52 -2.90
C LEU A 461 5.53 3.24 -1.65
N ARG A 462 5.24 2.16 -0.92
CA ARG A 462 6.05 1.73 0.23
C ARG A 462 7.42 1.23 -0.23
N GLU A 463 7.46 0.37 -1.24
CA GLU A 463 8.71 -0.23 -1.75
C GLU A 463 9.64 0.81 -2.38
N GLU A 464 9.09 1.82 -3.07
CA GLU A 464 9.84 2.96 -3.61
C GLU A 464 10.38 3.85 -2.48
N ASN A 465 9.58 4.15 -1.44
CA ASN A 465 10.05 4.89 -0.26
C ASN A 465 11.23 4.18 0.44
N SER A 466 11.23 2.84 0.47
CA SER A 466 12.36 2.05 1.00
C SER A 466 13.50 1.85 -0.02
N LYS A 467 13.47 2.57 -1.14
CA LYS A 467 14.43 2.56 -2.26
C LYS A 467 14.76 1.14 -2.75
N GLN A 468 13.74 0.27 -2.86
CA GLN A 468 13.92 -1.09 -3.36
C GLN A 468 14.13 -1.15 -4.88
N TYR A 469 13.45 -0.29 -5.63
CA TYR A 469 13.55 -0.17 -7.08
C TYR A 469 13.02 1.19 -7.53
N THR A 470 13.27 1.56 -8.79
CA THR A 470 12.81 2.84 -9.33
C THR A 470 11.38 2.82 -9.85
N ILE A 471 10.76 4.01 -9.94
CA ILE A 471 9.43 4.21 -10.55
C ILE A 471 9.39 3.66 -11.98
N ASN A 472 10.45 3.90 -12.74
CA ASN A 472 10.60 3.43 -14.12
C ASN A 472 10.56 1.91 -14.19
N SER A 473 11.38 1.24 -13.38
CA SER A 473 11.47 -0.23 -13.37
C SER A 473 10.14 -0.87 -12.97
N TYR A 474 9.45 -0.29 -11.99
CA TYR A 474 8.12 -0.76 -11.59
C TYR A 474 7.10 -0.62 -12.70
N PHE A 475 6.98 0.57 -13.28
CA PHE A 475 5.93 0.84 -14.24
C PHE A 475 6.06 -0.03 -15.50
N TRP A 476 7.27 -0.20 -16.01
CA TRP A 476 7.52 -1.06 -17.17
C TRP A 476 7.44 -2.55 -16.82
N GLY A 477 8.00 -2.99 -15.70
CA GLY A 477 7.89 -4.38 -15.25
C GLY A 477 6.45 -4.82 -15.03
N LYS A 478 5.64 -3.95 -14.41
CA LYS A 478 4.20 -4.15 -14.22
C LYS A 478 3.42 -4.10 -15.53
N SER A 479 3.77 -3.20 -16.45
CA SER A 479 3.12 -3.13 -17.76
C SER A 479 3.34 -4.41 -18.58
N LEU A 480 4.58 -4.91 -18.60
CA LEU A 480 4.93 -6.15 -19.30
C LEU A 480 4.22 -7.37 -18.71
N GLN A 481 4.00 -7.39 -17.39
CA GLN A 481 3.30 -8.48 -16.70
C GLN A 481 1.87 -8.70 -17.23
N GLU A 482 1.17 -7.64 -17.65
CA GLU A 482 -0.24 -7.74 -18.05
C GLU A 482 -0.43 -8.24 -19.49
N PHE A 483 0.55 -8.02 -20.37
CA PHE A 483 0.42 -8.34 -21.79
C PHE A 483 0.16 -9.82 -22.10
N PRO A 484 0.85 -10.81 -21.48
CA PRO A 484 0.61 -12.21 -21.80
C PRO A 484 -0.85 -12.63 -21.58
N MET A 485 -1.43 -12.23 -20.45
CA MET A 485 -2.79 -12.65 -20.09
C MET A 485 -3.86 -11.86 -20.85
N VAL A 486 -3.64 -10.58 -21.11
CA VAL A 486 -4.53 -9.80 -21.99
C VAL A 486 -4.53 -10.43 -23.39
N THR A 487 -3.36 -10.75 -23.94
CA THR A 487 -3.24 -11.40 -25.27
C THR A 487 -3.99 -12.72 -25.32
N ILE A 488 -3.69 -13.64 -24.38
CA ILE A 488 -4.26 -14.99 -24.38
C ILE A 488 -5.79 -14.93 -24.23
N LEU A 489 -6.29 -14.13 -23.28
CA LEU A 489 -7.73 -14.07 -23.01
C LEU A 489 -8.50 -13.35 -24.12
N THR A 490 -7.95 -12.31 -24.73
CA THR A 490 -8.58 -11.63 -25.87
C THR A 490 -8.57 -12.52 -27.11
N PHE A 491 -7.46 -13.22 -27.37
CA PHE A 491 -7.35 -14.15 -28.51
C PHE A 491 -8.32 -15.33 -28.40
N LEU A 492 -8.41 -15.97 -27.22
CA LEU A 492 -9.35 -17.08 -27.01
C LEU A 492 -10.81 -16.63 -27.17
N ALA A 493 -11.14 -15.43 -26.68
CA ALA A 493 -12.46 -14.84 -26.83
C ALA A 493 -12.79 -14.58 -28.32
N GLY A 494 -11.84 -13.96 -29.03
CA GLY A 494 -11.99 -13.63 -30.45
C GLY A 494 -12.15 -14.87 -31.32
N LEU A 495 -11.35 -15.90 -31.07
CA LEU A 495 -11.45 -17.20 -31.74
C LEU A 495 -12.84 -17.81 -31.59
N ILE A 496 -13.39 -17.85 -30.38
CA ILE A 496 -14.73 -18.42 -30.13
C ILE A 496 -15.79 -17.65 -30.92
N VAL A 497 -15.80 -16.32 -30.76
CA VAL A 497 -16.85 -15.48 -31.32
C VAL A 497 -16.76 -15.45 -32.85
N PHE A 498 -15.58 -15.27 -33.42
CA PHE A 498 -15.37 -15.17 -34.87
C PHE A 498 -15.98 -16.36 -35.63
N PHE A 499 -15.75 -17.58 -35.13
CA PHE A 499 -16.29 -18.79 -35.77
C PHE A 499 -17.76 -19.05 -35.46
N MET A 500 -18.26 -18.69 -34.28
CA MET A 500 -19.68 -18.87 -33.93
C MET A 500 -20.60 -17.92 -34.69
N THR A 501 -20.15 -16.68 -34.92
CA THR A 501 -20.98 -15.67 -35.59
C THR A 501 -20.92 -15.75 -37.11
N GLY A 502 -20.06 -16.60 -37.68
CA GLY A 502 -19.97 -16.78 -39.13
C GLY A 502 -19.40 -15.56 -39.86
N LEU A 503 -18.50 -14.79 -39.24
CA LEU A 503 -17.87 -13.64 -39.93
C LEU A 503 -17.09 -14.09 -41.16
N ARG A 504 -16.75 -13.11 -42.02
CA ARG A 504 -15.99 -13.33 -43.25
C ARG A 504 -14.79 -14.23 -42.99
N SER A 505 -14.79 -15.43 -43.57
CA SER A 505 -13.92 -16.55 -43.16
C SER A 505 -12.59 -16.64 -43.93
N THR A 506 -12.14 -15.53 -44.55
CA THR A 506 -10.79 -15.50 -45.16
C THR A 506 -9.70 -15.54 -44.08
N SER A 507 -8.54 -16.15 -44.37
CA SER A 507 -7.45 -16.17 -43.40
C SER A 507 -6.99 -14.77 -43.00
N SER A 508 -7.01 -13.80 -43.93
CA SER A 508 -6.63 -12.41 -43.66
C SER A 508 -7.61 -11.71 -42.71
N SER A 509 -8.92 -11.87 -42.93
CA SER A 509 -9.95 -11.21 -42.11
C SER A 509 -9.97 -11.69 -40.66
N PHE A 510 -9.64 -12.96 -40.42
CA PHE A 510 -9.44 -13.49 -39.08
C PHE A 510 -8.29 -12.81 -38.34
N TRP A 511 -7.10 -12.77 -38.95
CA TRP A 511 -5.93 -12.16 -38.30
C TRP A 511 -6.08 -10.65 -38.12
N GLN A 512 -6.75 -9.97 -39.06
CA GLN A 512 -7.10 -8.56 -38.93
C GLN A 512 -8.09 -8.33 -37.78
N PHE A 513 -9.13 -9.16 -37.65
CA PHE A 513 -10.07 -9.12 -36.53
C PHE A 513 -9.38 -9.30 -35.18
N GLU A 514 -8.49 -10.27 -35.06
CA GLU A 514 -7.70 -10.50 -33.86
C GLU A 514 -6.76 -9.34 -33.56
N LEU A 515 -6.08 -8.80 -34.58
CA LEU A 515 -5.18 -7.65 -34.42
C LEU A 515 -5.94 -6.40 -33.94
N ILE A 516 -7.12 -6.12 -34.49
CA ILE A 516 -7.99 -5.02 -34.07
C ILE A 516 -8.44 -5.23 -32.61
N SER A 517 -8.88 -6.44 -32.27
CA SER A 517 -9.29 -6.82 -30.92
C SER A 517 -8.16 -6.62 -29.90
N LEU A 518 -6.93 -7.01 -30.25
CA LEU A 518 -5.75 -6.82 -29.41
C LEU A 518 -5.36 -5.35 -29.27
N ALA A 519 -5.36 -4.57 -30.36
CA ALA A 519 -5.06 -3.14 -30.29
C ALA A 519 -6.07 -2.39 -29.39
N LEU A 520 -7.36 -2.73 -29.52
CA LEU A 520 -8.42 -2.19 -28.68
C LEU A 520 -8.25 -2.62 -27.21
N ALA A 521 -7.97 -3.90 -26.95
CA ALA A 521 -7.70 -4.42 -25.62
C ALA A 521 -6.54 -3.70 -24.92
N TYR A 522 -5.42 -3.48 -25.63
CA TYR A 522 -4.29 -2.76 -25.08
C TYR A 522 -4.59 -1.29 -24.78
N SER A 523 -5.35 -0.61 -25.65
CA SER A 523 -5.80 0.76 -25.38
C SER A 523 -6.65 0.81 -24.09
N ALA A 524 -7.55 -0.15 -23.91
CA ALA A 524 -8.42 -0.27 -22.73
C ALA A 524 -7.61 -0.57 -21.46
N ASN A 525 -6.61 -1.46 -21.54
CA ASN A 525 -5.70 -1.77 -20.43
C ASN A 525 -4.95 -0.51 -19.97
N SER A 526 -4.43 0.25 -20.93
CA SER A 526 -3.67 1.49 -20.69
C SER A 526 -4.54 2.58 -20.04
N LEU A 527 -5.77 2.75 -20.53
CA LEU A 527 -6.76 3.63 -19.90
C LEU A 527 -7.13 3.16 -18.49
N GLY A 528 -7.25 1.86 -18.27
CA GLY A 528 -7.50 1.28 -16.95
C GLY A 528 -6.41 1.64 -15.94
N LEU A 529 -5.13 1.59 -16.34
CA LEU A 529 -4.02 2.04 -15.51
C LEU A 529 -4.06 3.55 -15.26
N LEU A 530 -4.42 4.36 -16.26
CA LEU A 530 -4.58 5.80 -16.09
C LEU A 530 -5.66 6.10 -15.05
N VAL A 531 -6.88 5.57 -15.21
CA VAL A 531 -7.97 5.79 -14.26
C VAL A 531 -7.61 5.24 -12.87
N GLY A 532 -7.02 4.05 -12.78
CA GLY A 532 -6.54 3.48 -11.52
C GLY A 532 -5.44 4.32 -10.87
N SER A 533 -4.61 5.00 -11.66
CA SER A 533 -3.58 5.90 -11.14
C SER A 533 -4.16 7.18 -10.57
N LEU A 534 -5.24 7.73 -11.13
CA LEU A 534 -5.81 9.02 -10.71
C LEU A 534 -6.44 8.99 -9.32
N PHE A 535 -6.96 7.84 -8.87
CA PHE A 535 -7.71 7.73 -7.62
C PHE A 535 -7.02 6.83 -6.60
N SER A 536 -7.10 7.18 -5.31
CA SER A 536 -6.46 6.42 -4.23
C SER A 536 -7.27 5.28 -3.64
N SER A 537 -8.57 5.27 -3.91
CA SER A 537 -9.47 4.21 -3.45
C SER A 537 -9.99 3.44 -4.65
N PRO A 538 -9.90 2.10 -4.65
CA PRO A 538 -10.51 1.27 -5.70
C PRO A 538 -12.01 1.54 -5.88
N LYS A 539 -12.71 1.82 -4.77
CA LYS A 539 -14.15 2.14 -4.79
C LYS A 539 -14.42 3.43 -5.57
N VAL A 540 -13.63 4.47 -5.31
CA VAL A 540 -13.75 5.76 -6.01
C VAL A 540 -13.37 5.60 -7.47
N ALA A 541 -12.29 4.87 -7.77
CA ALA A 541 -11.87 4.60 -9.14
C ALA A 541 -13.01 3.94 -9.95
N MET A 542 -13.62 2.88 -9.41
CA MET A 542 -14.77 2.20 -10.01
C MET A 542 -15.99 3.10 -10.21
N SER A 543 -16.34 3.91 -9.21
CA SER A 543 -17.46 4.85 -9.31
C SER A 543 -17.23 5.95 -10.35
N MET A 544 -15.97 6.31 -10.61
CA MET A 544 -15.60 7.34 -11.59
C MET A 544 -15.42 6.76 -13.00
N THR A 545 -15.19 5.45 -13.16
CA THR A 545 -15.05 4.78 -14.47
C THR A 545 -16.14 5.16 -15.49
N PRO A 546 -17.45 5.21 -15.14
CA PRO A 546 -18.52 5.63 -16.05
C PRO A 546 -18.28 6.95 -16.76
N ILE A 547 -17.66 7.94 -16.09
CA ILE A 547 -17.37 9.27 -16.66
C ILE A 547 -16.42 9.16 -17.84
N PHE A 548 -15.48 8.22 -17.81
CA PHE A 548 -14.55 7.99 -18.92
C PHE A 548 -15.16 7.09 -20.00
N LYS A 549 -15.86 6.02 -19.61
CA LYS A 549 -16.32 5.02 -20.58
C LYS A 549 -17.61 5.39 -21.31
N LEU A 550 -18.57 6.06 -20.66
CA LEU A 550 -19.87 6.36 -21.28
C LEU A 550 -19.74 7.29 -22.51
N PRO A 551 -18.92 8.37 -22.47
CA PRO A 551 -18.69 9.17 -23.66
C PRO A 551 -18.11 8.36 -24.83
N PHE A 552 -17.20 7.42 -24.55
CA PHE A 552 -16.60 6.57 -25.60
C PHE A 552 -17.61 5.62 -26.24
N ILE A 553 -18.57 5.12 -25.45
CA ILE A 553 -19.67 4.27 -25.95
C ILE A 553 -20.64 5.08 -26.81
N LEU A 554 -21.09 6.25 -26.32
CA LEU A 554 -22.08 7.07 -27.02
C LEU A 554 -21.54 7.69 -28.31
N LEU A 555 -20.27 8.08 -28.31
CA LEU A 555 -19.59 8.70 -29.44
C LEU A 555 -18.79 7.70 -30.28
N SER A 556 -19.12 6.40 -30.19
CA SER A 556 -18.49 5.34 -30.98
C SER A 556 -18.86 5.40 -32.48
N GLY A 557 -19.91 6.16 -32.83
CA GLY A 557 -20.51 6.19 -34.16
C GLY A 557 -21.75 5.30 -34.29
N PHE A 558 -21.98 4.35 -33.37
CA PHE A 558 -23.13 3.44 -33.41
C PHE A 558 -24.45 4.06 -32.91
N PHE A 559 -24.42 4.89 -31.85
CA PHE A 559 -25.65 5.50 -31.31
C PHE A 559 -26.00 6.83 -31.98
N ILE A 560 -24.99 7.62 -32.34
CA ILE A 560 -25.15 8.91 -32.99
C ILE A 560 -24.10 9.03 -34.08
N ASN A 561 -24.55 9.24 -35.32
CA ASN A 561 -23.67 9.52 -36.45
C ASN A 561 -23.06 10.93 -36.32
N ARG A 562 -21.79 11.07 -36.74
CA ARG A 562 -21.06 12.34 -36.79
C ARG A 562 -21.87 13.48 -37.40
N LYS A 563 -22.59 13.25 -38.49
CA LYS A 563 -23.37 14.28 -39.21
C LYS A 563 -24.45 14.94 -38.35
N ASN A 564 -24.89 14.25 -37.29
CA ASN A 564 -25.96 14.71 -36.40
C ASN A 564 -25.42 15.32 -35.09
N LEU A 565 -24.09 15.33 -34.90
CA LEU A 565 -23.48 15.94 -33.72
C LEU A 565 -23.25 17.44 -33.94
N TRP A 566 -23.51 18.23 -32.90
CA TRP A 566 -23.08 19.62 -32.88
C TRP A 566 -21.55 19.72 -32.86
N ASP A 567 -20.98 20.59 -33.70
CA ASP A 567 -19.53 20.74 -33.92
C ASP A 567 -18.72 20.93 -32.62
N GLY A 568 -19.30 21.58 -31.60
CA GLY A 568 -18.66 21.81 -30.30
C GLY A 568 -18.34 20.54 -29.50
N ILE A 569 -19.10 19.46 -29.69
CA ILE A 569 -18.92 18.15 -29.02
C ILE A 569 -18.35 17.12 -29.99
N ALA A 570 -18.49 17.33 -31.30
CA ALA A 570 -18.07 16.41 -32.34
C ALA A 570 -16.59 15.98 -32.22
N TRP A 571 -15.69 16.81 -31.70
CA TRP A 571 -14.28 16.42 -31.53
C TRP A 571 -14.05 15.27 -30.53
N LEU A 572 -14.94 15.09 -29.53
CA LEU A 572 -14.80 14.06 -28.49
C LEU A 572 -14.85 12.64 -29.07
N GLN A 573 -15.50 12.46 -30.22
CA GLN A 573 -15.55 11.17 -30.91
C GLN A 573 -14.15 10.66 -31.29
N TYR A 574 -13.20 11.57 -31.59
CA TYR A 574 -11.84 11.21 -31.98
C TYR A 574 -10.98 10.75 -30.80
N VAL A 575 -11.49 10.91 -29.57
CA VAL A 575 -10.85 10.44 -28.34
C VAL A 575 -11.33 9.03 -27.97
N SER A 576 -12.39 8.51 -28.61
CA SER A 576 -12.97 7.20 -28.31
C SER A 576 -12.18 6.05 -28.95
N PRO A 577 -11.58 5.14 -28.15
CA PRO A 577 -10.97 3.92 -28.71
C PRO A 577 -12.02 2.99 -29.33
N ILE A 578 -13.25 2.97 -28.78
CA ILE A 578 -14.34 2.13 -29.28
C ILE A 578 -14.75 2.53 -30.71
N LYS A 579 -14.69 3.83 -31.04
CA LYS A 579 -14.93 4.33 -32.40
C LYS A 579 -13.96 3.69 -33.40
N TYR A 580 -12.66 3.75 -33.11
CA TYR A 580 -11.64 3.21 -34.01
C TYR A 580 -11.70 1.68 -34.08
N GLY A 581 -12.01 1.01 -32.96
CA GLY A 581 -12.28 -0.43 -32.96
C GLY A 581 -13.44 -0.80 -33.88
N LEU A 582 -14.59 -0.15 -33.73
CA LEU A 582 -15.78 -0.38 -34.58
C LEU A 582 -15.49 -0.08 -36.05
N SER A 583 -14.89 1.07 -36.34
CA SER A 583 -14.49 1.47 -37.70
C SER A 583 -13.58 0.43 -38.36
N ALA A 584 -12.57 -0.06 -37.65
CA ALA A 584 -11.68 -1.09 -38.18
C ALA A 584 -12.39 -2.43 -38.41
N PHE A 585 -13.30 -2.83 -37.50
CA PHE A 585 -14.11 -4.03 -37.68
C PHE A 585 -15.05 -3.95 -38.89
N LEU A 586 -15.68 -2.80 -39.12
CA LEU A 586 -16.54 -2.57 -40.28
C LEU A 586 -15.76 -2.67 -41.59
N HIS A 587 -14.59 -2.00 -41.70
CA HIS A 587 -13.74 -2.15 -42.88
C HIS A 587 -13.27 -3.60 -43.08
N ASN A 588 -12.86 -4.30 -42.00
CA ASN A 588 -12.46 -5.71 -42.10
C ASN A 588 -13.59 -6.63 -42.58
N GLN A 589 -14.84 -6.32 -42.26
CA GLN A 589 -16.00 -7.12 -42.69
C GLN A 589 -16.46 -6.77 -44.11
N PHE A 590 -16.48 -5.48 -44.47
CA PHE A 590 -17.21 -5.00 -45.67
C PHE A 590 -16.33 -4.45 -46.82
N ASP A 591 -15.04 -4.08 -46.62
CA ASP A 591 -14.25 -3.40 -47.68
C ASP A 591 -14.08 -4.22 -48.97
N GLU A 592 -13.77 -5.52 -48.86
CA GLU A 592 -13.44 -6.33 -50.04
C GLU A 592 -14.66 -7.11 -50.58
N GLN A 593 -15.68 -7.34 -49.74
CA GLN A 593 -16.87 -8.11 -50.06
C GLN A 593 -18.07 -7.60 -49.26
N ASN A 594 -18.83 -6.67 -49.84
CA ASN A 594 -20.16 -6.29 -49.35
C ASN A 594 -21.22 -6.88 -50.27
N TYR A 595 -22.10 -7.72 -49.73
CA TYR A 595 -23.22 -8.31 -50.47
C TYR A 595 -24.55 -7.59 -50.20
N PHE A 596 -24.59 -6.61 -49.29
CA PHE A 596 -25.76 -5.79 -49.04
C PHE A 596 -25.83 -4.61 -50.01
N ASP A 597 -27.05 -4.20 -50.37
CA ASP A 597 -27.27 -3.06 -51.29
C ASP A 597 -26.87 -1.72 -50.67
N SER A 598 -26.90 -1.62 -49.34
CA SER A 598 -26.42 -0.44 -48.61
C SER A 598 -24.96 -0.62 -48.19
N ASP A 599 -24.15 0.43 -48.38
CA ASP A 599 -22.79 0.46 -47.86
C ASP A 599 -22.79 0.94 -46.40
N PRO A 600 -22.52 0.06 -45.42
CA PRO A 600 -22.45 0.45 -44.02
C PRO A 600 -21.30 1.42 -43.72
N ILE A 601 -20.23 1.44 -44.51
CA ILE A 601 -19.10 2.35 -44.33
C ILE A 601 -19.54 3.79 -44.63
N GLU A 602 -20.27 4.01 -45.72
CA GLU A 602 -20.83 5.31 -46.09
C GLU A 602 -22.00 5.72 -45.18
N THR A 603 -22.92 4.79 -44.90
CA THR A 603 -24.12 5.02 -44.10
C THR A 603 -23.78 5.48 -42.69
N TRP A 604 -22.77 4.86 -42.08
CA TRP A 604 -22.30 5.20 -40.73
C TRP A 604 -21.18 6.24 -40.73
N SER A 605 -20.82 6.77 -41.90
CA SER A 605 -19.81 7.83 -42.08
C SER A 605 -18.48 7.47 -41.39
N VAL A 606 -18.01 6.26 -41.68
CA VAL A 606 -16.74 5.74 -41.18
C VAL A 606 -15.61 6.39 -41.97
N ASP A 607 -15.13 7.54 -41.47
CA ASP A 607 -14.15 8.37 -42.19
C ASP A 607 -12.71 7.81 -42.16
N VAL A 608 -12.45 6.68 -41.47
CA VAL A 608 -11.10 6.24 -41.08
C VAL A 608 -10.87 4.80 -41.51
N SER A 609 -9.85 4.59 -42.36
CA SER A 609 -9.45 3.25 -42.81
C SER A 609 -9.06 2.32 -41.65
N MET A 610 -9.15 1.01 -41.88
CA MET A 610 -8.78 -0.03 -40.91
C MET A 610 -7.37 0.17 -40.31
N TRP A 611 -6.35 0.34 -41.15
CA TRP A 611 -4.96 0.47 -40.69
C TRP A 611 -4.72 1.76 -39.92
N LEU A 612 -5.33 2.86 -40.35
CA LEU A 612 -5.26 4.13 -39.63
C LEU A 612 -5.92 4.01 -38.25
N SER A 613 -7.06 3.33 -38.16
CA SER A 613 -7.73 3.03 -36.90
C SER A 613 -6.85 2.19 -35.95
N ILE A 614 -6.13 1.18 -36.45
CA ILE A 614 -5.16 0.41 -35.64
C ILE A 614 -4.02 1.31 -35.15
N ILE A 615 -3.45 2.14 -36.02
CA ILE A 615 -2.37 3.08 -35.64
C ILE A 615 -2.85 4.05 -34.56
N LEU A 616 -4.08 4.57 -34.68
CA LEU A 616 -4.68 5.46 -33.68
C LEU A 616 -4.93 4.74 -32.35
N LEU A 617 -5.38 3.49 -32.36
CA LEU A 617 -5.50 2.66 -31.15
C LEU A 617 -4.16 2.43 -30.45
N VAL A 618 -3.09 2.16 -31.22
CA VAL A 618 -1.73 2.03 -30.68
C VAL A 618 -1.24 3.38 -30.13
N GLY A 619 -1.50 4.49 -30.83
CA GLY A 619 -1.21 5.83 -30.36
C GLY A 619 -1.92 6.15 -29.04
N MET A 620 -3.19 5.80 -28.91
CA MET A 620 -3.97 5.93 -27.67
C MET A 620 -3.41 5.06 -26.55
N PHE A 621 -3.06 3.80 -26.85
CA PHE A 621 -2.39 2.92 -25.90
C PHE A 621 -1.12 3.57 -25.34
N LEU A 622 -0.26 4.15 -26.18
CA LEU A 622 0.97 4.83 -25.75
C LEU A 622 0.66 6.10 -24.95
N LEU A 623 -0.28 6.92 -25.43
CA LEU A 623 -0.68 8.17 -24.77
C LEU A 623 -1.19 7.90 -23.35
N TYR A 624 -2.14 6.99 -23.18
CA TYR A 624 -2.68 6.64 -21.85
C TYR A 624 -1.60 6.05 -20.95
N ARG A 625 -0.62 5.33 -21.51
CA ARG A 625 0.49 4.74 -20.75
C ARG A 625 1.42 5.83 -20.21
N ILE A 626 1.77 6.80 -21.05
CA ILE A 626 2.58 7.96 -20.65
C ILE A 626 1.84 8.79 -19.58
N LEU A 627 0.54 9.05 -19.77
CA LEU A 627 -0.27 9.78 -18.78
C LEU A 627 -0.36 9.03 -17.45
N ALA A 628 -0.53 7.70 -17.48
CA ALA A 628 -0.54 6.88 -16.27
C ALA A 628 0.81 6.93 -15.54
N PHE A 629 1.91 6.89 -16.30
CA PHE A 629 3.26 7.05 -15.75
C PHE A 629 3.46 8.42 -15.09
N ILE A 630 3.08 9.51 -15.78
CA ILE A 630 3.19 10.88 -15.23
C ILE A 630 2.34 11.04 -13.97
N SER A 631 1.12 10.51 -13.96
CA SER A 631 0.23 10.49 -12.80
C SER A 631 0.88 9.76 -11.61
N LEU A 632 1.44 8.56 -11.85
CA LEU A 632 2.15 7.80 -10.82
C LEU A 632 3.39 8.53 -10.30
N ALA A 633 4.21 9.08 -11.19
CA ALA A 633 5.40 9.85 -10.84
C ALA A 633 5.05 11.11 -10.01
N SER A 634 3.97 11.82 -10.36
CA SER A 634 3.49 12.96 -9.57
C SER A 634 3.06 12.58 -8.16
N GLN A 635 2.58 11.36 -7.93
CA GLN A 635 2.12 10.91 -6.62
C GLN A 635 3.26 10.48 -5.70
N THR A 636 4.34 9.92 -6.25
CA THR A 636 5.54 9.59 -5.45
C THR A 636 6.10 10.84 -4.76
N LYS A 637 6.11 11.98 -5.47
CA LYS A 637 6.51 13.29 -4.94
C LYS A 637 5.58 13.87 -3.84
N ARG A 638 4.35 13.37 -3.69
CA ARG A 638 3.37 13.84 -2.69
C ARG A 638 3.36 13.00 -1.41
N LEU A 639 3.96 11.81 -1.45
CA LEU A 639 4.06 10.89 -0.32
C LEU A 639 5.45 10.94 0.36
N GLN A 640 6.42 11.48 -0.35
CA GLN A 640 7.63 12.11 0.17
C GLN A 640 7.24 13.48 0.72
#